data_AF-A0A372F973-F1
#
_entry.id   AF-A0A372F973-F1
#
_cell.length_a   1.000
_cell.length_b   1.000
_cell.length_c   1.000
_cell.angle_alpha   90.00
_cell.angle_beta   90.00
_cell.angle_gamma   90.00
#
_symmetry.space_group_name_H-M   'P 1'
#
loop_
_entity.id
_entity.type
_entity.pdbx_description
1 polymer ?
#
loop_
_entity_poly.entity_id
_entity_poly.type
_entity_poly.pdbx_seq_one_letter_code
_entity_poly.pdbx_strand_id
1 'polypeptide(L)'
;MKILFYDTETTGIPSSLGRRSENLERYPWLLQISAILYTEDSTELKNIDYYVERKNMRIDNSYIHGITPEILEKKGKPIGYVIKKFEEICSEADLIVCHNYAFDSTIVRTELKRNKIPDFLSKKPSFCTMTECSWLSRGISLQNLHYEIYGKRFDNHHNSLYDTKATADCFFGMIKNGWLEKKNGTYHFNRPKNAIESIHEPDLDIDNSKFYNAFSIINESQKNIFLTGKAGTGKTTFLKYLRQKTSKYSITLTFTGAAAINAGGQTINSFFQLDHRPFLPDDSSLDKEKIYSFLRYTTNKREILNKLEIIIIDEISMVKADTIDAIDKILRIFRKKDMPFGGVQMIFIGDLFQLPPIQGPEWNVVSEFYDSHYFFDAKIIHKLIESSNLVRIELDKVYRQKEIEFIDILNRIRVGNHSIDDLNRLNQNKIGIENLNNLLSENHILLTTTNAKINTINYKKLAEIDSPEVQFNGLSEGVFPADLKVAPQLLKLKIGAQVMLLKNTGRNYNGKIGKVVKIADDFIEVIFDDDNAPIKVGLVVWENIKYTYNKEKHLIDENVVGTYVQFPLKLAWAITVHKSQGLTFNKVIADVSKAFSVGQVYVALSRCTSLSNLKLIGALQKEDIKIDQRVVIFSKNQTPDVIIKGYLNEGKIDTLYGIFKALLFDTKVDEVFKILQSAVHSKNDIFSAVFMDSLQEYIHKHTYYQQSVINLIKGSSELANGGTNNDKDTNNSSLLKNYLEELIEAILPLSAKLKSISEGLKMLKNEDLRFSPMKPKIDRHLEFCIEVYREKYTEFANVDKELKDLMAKWFL
;
A
#
# COMPACT_ATOMS: atom_id res chain seq x y z
N MET A 1 4.63 -16.08 -35.32
CA MET A 1 3.68 -16.72 -34.38
C MET A 1 2.31 -16.07 -34.52
N LYS A 2 1.21 -16.80 -34.37
CA LYS A 2 -0.16 -16.26 -34.33
C LYS A 2 -0.63 -16.10 -32.89
N ILE A 3 -1.07 -14.91 -32.51
CA ILE A 3 -1.41 -14.55 -31.12
C ILE A 3 -2.89 -14.17 -31.08
N LEU A 4 -3.68 -14.87 -30.28
CA LEU A 4 -5.09 -14.57 -30.10
C LEU A 4 -5.30 -13.74 -28.83
N PHE A 5 -5.91 -12.58 -28.99
CA PHE A 5 -6.37 -11.74 -27.90
C PHE A 5 -7.86 -11.90 -27.75
N TYR A 6 -8.38 -12.06 -26.54
CA TYR A 6 -9.82 -12.07 -26.33
C TYR A 6 -10.22 -11.59 -24.94
N ASP A 7 -11.44 -11.09 -24.83
CA ASP A 7 -12.06 -10.59 -23.61
C ASP A 7 -13.55 -10.98 -23.57
N THR A 8 -14.14 -11.05 -22.38
CA THR A 8 -15.55 -11.45 -22.20
C THR A 8 -16.36 -10.49 -21.32
N GLU A 9 -17.55 -10.13 -21.77
CA GLU A 9 -18.56 -9.47 -20.92
C GLU A 9 -19.58 -10.48 -20.41
N THR A 10 -20.01 -10.29 -19.17
CA THR A 10 -20.82 -11.28 -18.45
C THR A 10 -21.94 -10.65 -17.62
N THR A 11 -22.91 -11.47 -17.22
CA THR A 11 -23.99 -11.02 -16.31
C THR A 11 -23.51 -10.58 -14.93
N GLY A 12 -22.26 -10.87 -14.56
CA GLY A 12 -21.75 -10.72 -13.20
C GLY A 12 -20.35 -11.31 -13.00
N ILE A 13 -19.83 -11.22 -11.78
CA ILE A 13 -18.57 -11.86 -11.38
C ILE A 13 -18.90 -13.20 -10.70
N PRO A 14 -18.10 -14.28 -10.89
CA PRO A 14 -18.34 -15.55 -10.21
C PRO A 14 -18.27 -15.39 -8.69
N SER A 15 -19.42 -15.55 -8.03
CA SER A 15 -19.52 -15.55 -6.57
C SER A 15 -18.63 -16.63 -5.94
N SER A 16 -18.16 -16.41 -4.71
CA SER A 16 -17.32 -17.37 -3.99
C SER A 16 -17.97 -18.76 -3.81
N LEU A 17 -19.30 -18.81 -3.73
CA LEU A 17 -20.11 -20.03 -3.74
C LEU A 17 -20.16 -20.71 -5.12
N GLY A 18 -20.16 -19.93 -6.20
CA GLY A 18 -20.09 -20.43 -7.58
C GLY A 18 -18.75 -21.12 -7.87
N ARG A 19 -17.62 -20.51 -7.46
CA ARG A 19 -16.25 -21.04 -7.69
C ARG A 19 -15.98 -22.40 -7.03
N ARG A 20 -16.78 -22.79 -6.03
CA ARG A 20 -16.69 -24.08 -5.31
C ARG A 20 -17.84 -25.04 -5.63
N SER A 21 -18.77 -24.65 -6.49
CA SER A 21 -19.95 -25.44 -6.82
C SER A 21 -19.78 -26.14 -8.16
N GLU A 22 -20.17 -27.41 -8.22
CA GLU A 22 -20.36 -28.12 -9.49
C GLU A 22 -21.60 -27.63 -10.26
N ASN A 23 -22.44 -26.80 -9.64
CA ASN A 23 -23.63 -26.25 -10.27
C ASN A 23 -23.28 -25.08 -11.20
N LEU A 24 -23.25 -25.36 -12.49
CA LEU A 24 -22.95 -24.40 -13.56
C LEU A 24 -23.91 -23.20 -13.59
N GLU A 25 -25.14 -23.32 -13.09
CA GLU A 25 -26.14 -22.24 -13.05
C GLU A 25 -25.72 -21.07 -12.15
N ARG A 26 -24.78 -21.29 -11.21
CA ARG A 26 -24.29 -20.25 -10.28
C ARG A 26 -23.14 -19.41 -10.84
N TYR A 27 -22.61 -19.78 -12.00
CA TYR A 27 -21.60 -18.99 -12.69
C TYR A 27 -22.25 -17.90 -13.55
N PRO A 28 -21.60 -16.76 -13.75
CA PRO A 28 -22.09 -15.75 -14.68
C PRO A 28 -22.26 -16.32 -16.09
N TRP A 29 -23.15 -15.71 -16.86
CA TRP A 29 -23.38 -16.07 -18.25
C TRP A 29 -22.62 -15.14 -19.17
N LEU A 30 -22.05 -15.72 -20.23
CA LEU A 30 -21.42 -14.94 -21.29
C LEU A 30 -22.48 -14.10 -22.02
N LEU A 31 -22.19 -12.80 -22.17
CA LEU A 31 -23.04 -11.82 -22.86
C LEU A 31 -22.39 -11.30 -24.15
N GLN A 32 -21.07 -11.08 -24.14
CA GLN A 32 -20.29 -10.71 -25.32
C GLN A 32 -18.93 -11.38 -25.27
N ILE A 33 -18.44 -11.84 -26.42
CA ILE A 33 -17.05 -12.26 -26.60
C ILE A 33 -16.49 -11.63 -27.86
N SER A 34 -15.31 -11.06 -27.72
CA SER A 34 -14.54 -10.51 -28.83
C SER A 34 -13.18 -11.17 -28.82
N ALA A 35 -12.68 -11.52 -30.00
CA ALA A 35 -11.37 -12.12 -30.14
C ALA A 35 -10.71 -11.64 -31.42
N ILE A 36 -9.44 -11.30 -31.36
CA ILE A 36 -8.66 -10.81 -32.50
C ILE A 36 -7.35 -11.59 -32.59
N LEU A 37 -7.12 -12.20 -33.75
CA LEU A 37 -5.92 -12.95 -34.09
C LEU A 37 -4.95 -12.03 -34.80
N TYR A 38 -3.77 -11.85 -34.21
CA TYR A 38 -2.68 -11.07 -34.77
C TYR A 38 -1.50 -11.97 -35.16
N THR A 39 -0.70 -11.50 -36.10
CA THR A 39 0.69 -11.95 -36.24
C THR A 39 1.59 -11.28 -35.21
N GLU A 40 2.82 -11.78 -35.09
CA GLU A 40 3.84 -11.28 -34.16
C GLU A 40 4.29 -9.84 -34.46
N ASP A 41 4.16 -9.40 -35.71
CA ASP A 41 4.41 -8.03 -36.19
C ASP A 41 3.19 -7.09 -36.01
N SER A 42 2.23 -7.43 -35.15
CA SER A 42 1.00 -6.66 -34.87
C SER A 42 0.04 -6.48 -36.06
N THR A 43 0.14 -7.33 -37.09
CA THR A 43 -0.80 -7.34 -38.21
C THR A 43 -2.04 -8.17 -37.85
N GLU A 44 -3.22 -7.55 -37.93
CA GLU A 44 -4.50 -8.22 -37.68
C GLU A 44 -4.82 -9.21 -38.81
N LEU A 45 -5.10 -10.47 -38.46
CA LEU A 45 -5.47 -11.52 -39.42
C LEU A 45 -6.98 -11.75 -39.47
N LYS A 46 -7.61 -11.88 -38.30
CA LYS A 46 -9.02 -12.23 -38.13
C LYS A 46 -9.55 -11.62 -36.84
N ASN A 47 -10.82 -11.26 -36.82
CA ASN A 47 -11.52 -10.88 -35.59
C ASN A 47 -12.91 -11.51 -35.53
N ILE A 48 -13.44 -11.59 -34.31
CA ILE A 48 -14.84 -11.83 -34.02
C ILE A 48 -15.29 -10.87 -32.91
N ASP A 49 -16.55 -10.46 -32.96
CA ASP A 49 -17.23 -9.71 -31.91
C ASP A 49 -18.70 -10.15 -31.93
N TYR A 50 -19.09 -10.92 -30.91
CA TYR A 50 -20.41 -11.53 -30.85
C TYR A 50 -21.07 -11.31 -29.50
N TYR A 51 -22.31 -10.83 -29.56
CA TYR A 51 -23.26 -10.89 -28.46
C TYR A 51 -23.91 -12.28 -28.40
N VAL A 52 -24.23 -12.76 -27.20
CA VAL A 52 -24.88 -14.05 -26.99
C VAL A 52 -26.37 -13.84 -26.69
N GLU A 53 -27.24 -14.54 -27.41
CA GLU A 53 -28.68 -14.51 -27.16
C GLU A 53 -29.01 -15.07 -25.76
N ARG A 54 -29.70 -14.28 -24.94
CA ARG A 54 -30.16 -14.65 -23.59
C ARG A 54 -31.59 -14.15 -23.37
N LYS A 55 -32.53 -15.06 -23.10
CA LYS A 55 -33.95 -14.71 -22.85
C LYS A 55 -34.26 -14.69 -21.37
N ASN A 56 -35.06 -13.71 -20.92
CA ASN A 56 -35.60 -13.60 -19.56
C ASN A 56 -34.52 -13.62 -18.45
N MET A 57 -33.35 -13.07 -18.73
CA MET A 57 -32.23 -13.06 -17.79
C MET A 57 -32.00 -11.67 -17.19
N ARG A 58 -31.77 -11.64 -15.88
CA ARG A 58 -31.37 -10.44 -15.16
C ARG A 58 -29.87 -10.20 -15.38
N ILE A 59 -29.53 -8.99 -15.86
CA ILE A 59 -28.15 -8.56 -16.12
C ILE A 59 -27.77 -7.52 -15.06
N ASP A 60 -27.16 -7.98 -13.97
CA ASP A 60 -26.87 -7.14 -12.80
C ASP A 60 -25.80 -6.06 -13.07
N ASN A 61 -24.92 -6.27 -14.04
CA ASN A 61 -23.80 -5.37 -14.38
C ASN A 61 -24.03 -4.52 -15.64
N SER A 62 -25.28 -4.36 -16.09
CA SER A 62 -25.62 -3.56 -17.28
C SER A 62 -25.12 -2.10 -17.23
N TYR A 63 -25.00 -1.52 -16.04
CA TYR A 63 -24.43 -0.18 -15.83
C TYR A 63 -22.92 -0.09 -16.09
N ILE A 64 -22.21 -1.22 -16.13
CA ILE A 64 -20.77 -1.29 -16.37
C ILE A 64 -20.49 -1.36 -17.87
N HIS A 65 -21.05 -2.37 -18.55
CA HIS A 65 -20.76 -2.67 -19.96
C HIS A 65 -21.81 -2.18 -20.96
N GLY A 66 -22.92 -1.59 -20.49
CA GLY A 66 -24.00 -1.08 -21.33
C GLY A 66 -24.87 -2.15 -22.03
N ILE A 67 -24.51 -3.43 -21.99
CA ILE A 67 -25.31 -4.53 -22.53
C ILE A 67 -26.65 -4.67 -21.79
N THR A 68 -27.74 -4.47 -22.51
CA THR A 68 -29.13 -4.66 -22.06
C THR A 68 -29.75 -5.91 -22.69
N PRO A 69 -30.84 -6.46 -22.10
CA PRO A 69 -31.59 -7.56 -22.73
C PRO A 69 -32.05 -7.22 -24.16
N GLU A 70 -32.44 -5.97 -24.42
CA GLU A 70 -32.83 -5.49 -25.75
C GLU A 70 -31.68 -5.59 -26.78
N ILE A 71 -30.44 -5.28 -26.35
CA ILE A 71 -29.25 -5.45 -27.20
C ILE A 71 -29.03 -6.92 -27.53
N LEU A 72 -29.19 -7.82 -26.56
CA LEU A 72 -29.02 -9.27 -26.77
C LEU A 72 -30.14 -9.86 -27.62
N GLU A 73 -31.36 -9.36 -27.53
CA GLU A 73 -32.46 -9.79 -28.38
C GLU A 73 -32.23 -9.35 -29.84
N LYS A 74 -31.71 -8.13 -30.04
CA LYS A 74 -31.50 -7.57 -31.38
C LYS A 74 -30.20 -8.07 -32.06
N LYS A 75 -29.13 -8.24 -31.29
CA LYS A 75 -27.77 -8.54 -31.82
C LYS A 75 -27.25 -9.93 -31.43
N GLY A 76 -27.87 -10.58 -30.44
CA GLY A 76 -27.40 -11.85 -29.91
C GLY A 76 -27.42 -12.97 -30.95
N LYS A 77 -26.43 -13.85 -30.85
CA LYS A 77 -26.34 -15.09 -31.62
C LYS A 77 -26.50 -16.29 -30.70
N PRO A 78 -26.98 -17.44 -31.20
CA PRO A 78 -27.03 -18.66 -30.43
C PRO A 78 -25.65 -19.04 -29.90
N ILE A 79 -25.56 -19.42 -28.63
CA ILE A 79 -24.27 -19.72 -27.96
C ILE A 79 -23.44 -20.78 -28.71
N GLY A 80 -24.08 -21.79 -29.31
CA GLY A 80 -23.39 -22.80 -30.11
C GLY A 80 -22.70 -22.23 -31.35
N TYR A 81 -23.30 -21.22 -32.00
CA TYR A 81 -22.67 -20.52 -33.12
C TYR A 81 -21.47 -19.69 -32.64
N VAL A 82 -21.62 -18.98 -31.52
CA VAL A 82 -20.56 -18.15 -30.93
C VAL A 82 -19.36 -18.99 -30.52
N ILE A 83 -19.58 -20.10 -29.80
CA ILE A 83 -18.51 -21.02 -29.38
C ILE A 83 -17.82 -21.62 -30.59
N LYS A 84 -18.56 -22.08 -31.61
CA LYS A 84 -17.96 -22.63 -32.83
C LYS A 84 -17.03 -21.62 -33.52
N LYS A 85 -17.46 -20.37 -33.65
CA LYS A 85 -16.65 -19.30 -34.25
C LYS A 85 -15.42 -18.97 -33.41
N PHE A 86 -15.55 -18.99 -32.09
CA PHE A 86 -14.43 -18.80 -31.18
C PHE A 86 -13.43 -19.97 -31.20
N GLU A 87 -13.91 -21.21 -31.31
CA GLU A 87 -13.07 -22.41 -31.47
C GLU A 87 -12.29 -22.37 -32.80
N GLU A 88 -12.94 -21.98 -33.90
CA GLU A 88 -12.31 -21.82 -35.22
C GLU A 88 -11.11 -20.85 -35.14
N ILE A 89 -11.30 -19.65 -34.59
CA ILE A 89 -10.20 -18.66 -34.46
C ILE A 89 -9.13 -19.10 -33.44
N CYS A 90 -9.53 -19.76 -32.35
CA CYS A 90 -8.61 -20.28 -31.32
C CYS A 90 -7.74 -21.43 -31.85
N SER A 91 -8.25 -22.25 -32.76
CA SER A 91 -7.52 -23.38 -33.34
C SER A 91 -6.25 -22.90 -34.08
N GLU A 92 -6.33 -21.74 -34.72
CA GLU A 92 -5.24 -21.11 -35.48
C GLU A 92 -4.20 -20.39 -34.62
N ALA A 93 -4.46 -20.19 -33.33
CA ALA A 93 -3.58 -19.44 -32.43
C ALA A 93 -2.45 -20.32 -31.87
N ASP A 94 -1.24 -19.77 -31.80
CA ASP A 94 -0.11 -20.41 -31.12
C ASP A 94 -0.05 -20.01 -29.63
N LEU A 95 -0.52 -18.80 -29.29
CA LEU A 95 -0.59 -18.25 -27.93
C LEU A 95 -1.91 -17.52 -27.72
N ILE A 96 -2.46 -17.63 -26.52
CA ILE A 96 -3.62 -16.87 -26.07
C ILE A 96 -3.16 -15.77 -25.11
N VAL A 97 -3.62 -14.53 -25.33
CA VAL A 97 -3.32 -13.39 -24.47
C VAL A 97 -4.62 -12.75 -24.00
N CYS A 98 -4.80 -12.62 -22.69
CA CYS A 98 -5.93 -11.91 -22.10
C CYS A 98 -5.42 -10.90 -21.09
N HIS A 99 -6.22 -9.89 -20.78
CA HIS A 99 -5.93 -9.06 -19.63
C HIS A 99 -6.12 -9.85 -18.34
N ASN A 100 -7.26 -10.54 -18.16
CA ASN A 100 -7.53 -11.37 -17.00
C ASN A 100 -7.84 -12.83 -17.39
N TYR A 101 -6.84 -13.54 -17.89
CA TYR A 101 -7.00 -14.91 -18.41
C TYR A 101 -7.73 -15.85 -17.45
N ALA A 102 -7.48 -15.75 -16.14
CA ALA A 102 -8.14 -16.58 -15.15
C ALA A 102 -9.67 -16.38 -15.13
N PHE A 103 -10.13 -15.13 -15.27
CA PHE A 103 -11.55 -14.81 -15.36
C PHE A 103 -12.12 -15.23 -16.72
N ASP A 104 -11.54 -14.72 -17.82
CA ASP A 104 -12.09 -14.90 -19.17
C ASP A 104 -12.15 -16.37 -19.57
N SER A 105 -11.11 -17.15 -19.27
CA SER A 105 -11.10 -18.59 -19.53
C SER A 105 -12.11 -19.34 -18.67
N THR A 106 -12.39 -18.89 -17.44
CA THR A 106 -13.41 -19.51 -16.57
C THR A 106 -14.81 -19.32 -17.18
N ILE A 107 -15.11 -18.14 -17.71
CA ILE A 107 -16.41 -17.85 -18.35
C ILE A 107 -16.59 -18.73 -19.58
N VAL A 108 -15.59 -18.78 -20.48
CA VAL A 108 -15.68 -19.62 -21.68
C VAL A 108 -15.79 -21.10 -21.29
N ARG A 109 -14.94 -21.61 -20.40
CA ARG A 109 -14.99 -23.02 -19.95
C ARG A 109 -16.31 -23.39 -19.32
N THR A 110 -16.96 -22.45 -18.62
CA THR A 110 -18.29 -22.67 -18.05
C THR A 110 -19.32 -22.84 -19.16
N GLU A 111 -19.29 -22.00 -20.20
CA GLU A 111 -20.17 -22.16 -21.37
C GLU A 111 -19.89 -23.46 -22.13
N LEU A 112 -18.63 -23.88 -22.25
CA LEU A 112 -18.26 -25.18 -22.84
C LEU A 112 -18.90 -26.34 -22.04
N LYS A 113 -18.78 -26.31 -20.71
CA LYS A 113 -19.39 -27.32 -19.84
C LYS A 113 -20.92 -27.32 -19.94
N ARG A 114 -21.57 -26.14 -19.95
CA ARG A 114 -23.03 -25.99 -20.12
C ARG A 114 -23.51 -26.63 -21.42
N ASN A 115 -22.72 -26.52 -22.48
CA ASN A 115 -23.05 -27.03 -23.81
C ASN A 115 -22.43 -28.42 -24.12
N LYS A 116 -21.78 -29.07 -23.15
CA LYS A 116 -21.10 -30.37 -23.30
C LYS A 116 -20.03 -30.39 -24.41
N ILE A 117 -19.31 -29.28 -24.56
CA ILE A 117 -18.22 -29.12 -25.53
C ILE A 117 -16.87 -29.35 -24.79
N PRO A 118 -15.92 -30.11 -25.36
CA PRO A 118 -14.59 -30.30 -24.78
C PRO A 118 -13.81 -28.99 -24.60
N ASP A 119 -12.98 -28.89 -23.55
CA ASP A 119 -12.14 -27.70 -23.28
C ASP A 119 -10.96 -27.61 -24.25
N PHE A 120 -11.12 -26.84 -25.33
CA PHE A 120 -10.06 -26.58 -26.30
C PHE A 120 -9.04 -25.53 -25.85
N LEU A 121 -9.34 -24.70 -24.84
CA LEU A 121 -8.43 -23.67 -24.32
C LEU A 121 -7.27 -24.28 -23.54
N SER A 122 -7.50 -25.42 -22.87
CA SER A 122 -6.47 -26.15 -22.11
C SER A 122 -5.25 -26.59 -22.95
N LYS A 123 -5.40 -26.65 -24.27
CA LYS A 123 -4.36 -27.11 -25.21
C LYS A 123 -3.44 -26.02 -25.72
N LYS A 124 -3.69 -24.75 -25.35
CA LYS A 124 -2.94 -23.60 -25.84
C LYS A 124 -2.18 -22.94 -24.68
N PRO A 125 -0.92 -22.50 -24.88
CA PRO A 125 -0.25 -21.67 -23.89
C PRO A 125 -0.99 -20.34 -23.77
N SER A 126 -0.94 -19.74 -22.57
CA SER A 126 -1.58 -18.46 -22.30
C SER A 126 -0.65 -17.48 -21.61
N PHE A 127 -0.94 -16.19 -21.80
CA PHE A 127 -0.27 -15.07 -21.15
C PHE A 127 -1.31 -14.10 -20.58
N CYS A 128 -1.16 -13.74 -19.31
CA CYS A 128 -2.12 -12.91 -18.59
C CYS A 128 -1.49 -11.55 -18.28
N THR A 129 -1.85 -10.49 -19.02
CA THR A 129 -1.18 -9.18 -18.84
C THR A 129 -1.45 -8.58 -17.45
N MET A 130 -2.56 -8.89 -16.79
CA MET A 130 -2.83 -8.42 -15.42
C MET A 130 -1.85 -8.99 -14.39
N THR A 131 -1.54 -10.29 -14.46
CA THR A 131 -0.71 -10.98 -13.45
C THR A 131 0.76 -11.00 -13.83
N GLU A 132 1.07 -11.18 -15.10
CA GLU A 132 2.46 -11.23 -15.60
C GLU A 132 3.11 -9.83 -15.58
N CYS A 133 2.32 -8.76 -15.71
CA CYS A 133 2.78 -7.37 -15.61
C CYS A 133 2.54 -6.76 -14.22
N SER A 134 2.24 -7.58 -13.21
CA SER A 134 1.95 -7.12 -11.86
C SER A 134 3.22 -6.76 -11.09
N TRP A 135 3.65 -5.50 -11.11
CA TRP A 135 4.76 -5.00 -10.28
C TRP A 135 4.39 -4.74 -8.80
N LEU A 136 3.10 -4.81 -8.48
CA LEU A 136 2.52 -4.77 -7.13
C LEU A 136 1.84 -6.11 -6.84
N SER A 137 1.65 -6.49 -5.58
CA SER A 137 1.08 -7.79 -5.17
C SER A 137 -0.42 -8.01 -5.52
N ARG A 138 -1.04 -7.22 -6.41
CA ARG A 138 -2.51 -7.19 -6.62
C ARG A 138 -3.02 -7.14 -8.08
N GLY A 139 -2.18 -7.31 -9.10
CA GLY A 139 -2.57 -7.22 -10.52
C GLY A 139 -2.75 -5.78 -11.01
N ILE A 140 -2.37 -5.48 -12.25
CA ILE A 140 -2.56 -4.15 -12.87
C ILE A 140 -3.87 -4.12 -13.67
N SER A 141 -4.66 -3.03 -13.60
CA SER A 141 -5.84 -2.87 -14.46
C SER A 141 -5.45 -2.50 -15.90
N LEU A 142 -6.30 -2.84 -16.88
CA LEU A 142 -6.01 -2.61 -18.29
C LEU A 142 -5.84 -1.11 -18.59
N GLN A 143 -6.67 -0.27 -17.97
CA GLN A 143 -6.56 1.19 -18.06
C GLN A 143 -5.24 1.72 -17.51
N ASN A 144 -4.74 1.15 -16.41
CA ASN A 144 -3.46 1.56 -15.85
C ASN A 144 -2.31 1.03 -16.72
N LEU A 145 -2.39 -0.21 -17.21
CA LEU A 145 -1.37 -0.76 -18.12
C LEU A 145 -1.28 0.06 -19.41
N HIS A 146 -2.41 0.43 -20.00
CA HIS A 146 -2.46 1.29 -21.18
C HIS A 146 -1.90 2.68 -20.90
N TYR A 147 -2.21 3.26 -19.74
CA TYR A 147 -1.64 4.54 -19.31
C TYR A 147 -0.12 4.49 -19.13
N GLU A 148 0.40 3.40 -18.57
CA GLU A 148 1.86 3.22 -18.35
C GLU A 148 2.64 3.09 -19.66
N ILE A 149 2.00 2.52 -20.69
CA ILE A 149 2.64 2.34 -22.01
C ILE A 149 2.49 3.59 -22.89
N TYR A 150 1.34 4.27 -22.83
CA TYR A 150 0.97 5.32 -23.80
C TYR A 150 0.69 6.71 -23.19
N GLY A 151 0.75 6.87 -21.86
CA GLY A 151 0.49 8.13 -21.16
C GLY A 151 -0.97 8.61 -21.20
N LYS A 152 -1.90 7.76 -21.65
CA LYS A 152 -3.33 8.07 -21.77
C LYS A 152 -4.19 6.84 -21.47
N ARG A 153 -5.40 7.04 -21.00
CA ARG A 153 -6.44 6.00 -20.88
C ARG A 153 -7.17 5.81 -22.22
N PHE A 154 -7.77 4.66 -22.44
CA PHE A 154 -8.55 4.38 -23.66
C PHE A 154 -10.05 4.47 -23.38
N ASP A 155 -10.83 4.85 -24.38
CA ASP A 155 -12.28 5.04 -24.27
C ASP A 155 -13.04 3.70 -24.37
N ASN A 156 -14.32 3.70 -23.96
CA ASN A 156 -15.22 2.54 -24.04
C ASN A 156 -14.73 1.28 -23.28
N HIS A 157 -14.09 1.48 -22.13
CA HIS A 157 -13.79 0.41 -21.16
C HIS A 157 -15.06 -0.33 -20.75
N HIS A 158 -14.95 -1.65 -20.53
CA HIS A 158 -16.09 -2.56 -20.33
C HIS A 158 -16.88 -2.80 -21.62
N ASN A 159 -16.14 -2.89 -22.71
CA ASN A 159 -16.65 -3.44 -23.94
C ASN A 159 -15.59 -4.40 -24.45
N SER A 160 -15.96 -5.68 -24.51
CA SER A 160 -15.08 -6.78 -24.87
C SER A 160 -14.23 -6.52 -26.14
N LEU A 161 -14.74 -5.80 -27.15
CA LEU A 161 -13.94 -5.49 -28.35
C LEU A 161 -12.86 -4.44 -28.08
N TYR A 162 -13.20 -3.37 -27.36
CA TYR A 162 -12.25 -2.31 -27.01
C TYR A 162 -11.21 -2.80 -26.01
N ASP A 163 -11.61 -3.62 -25.03
CA ASP A 163 -10.71 -4.22 -24.06
C ASP A 163 -9.79 -5.26 -24.73
N THR A 164 -10.29 -6.02 -25.72
CA THR A 164 -9.44 -6.90 -26.54
C THR A 164 -8.38 -6.12 -27.32
N LYS A 165 -8.77 -5.02 -27.99
CA LYS A 165 -7.85 -4.14 -28.72
C LYS A 165 -6.82 -3.49 -27.80
N ALA A 166 -7.26 -2.92 -26.69
CA ALA A 166 -6.37 -2.31 -25.71
C ALA A 166 -5.40 -3.33 -25.11
N THR A 167 -5.84 -4.58 -24.90
CA THR A 167 -4.94 -5.67 -24.47
C THR A 167 -3.88 -5.98 -25.51
N ALA A 168 -4.26 -6.05 -26.79
CA ALA A 168 -3.31 -6.22 -27.90
C ALA A 168 -2.32 -5.04 -27.99
N ASP A 169 -2.82 -3.81 -27.93
CA ASP A 169 -2.01 -2.59 -27.94
C ASP A 169 -1.02 -2.58 -26.77
N CYS A 170 -1.45 -2.97 -25.57
CA CYS A 170 -0.56 -3.06 -24.42
C CYS A 170 0.50 -4.14 -24.63
N PHE A 171 0.11 -5.33 -25.10
CA PHE A 171 1.05 -6.43 -25.31
C PHE A 171 2.13 -6.09 -26.34
N PHE A 172 1.74 -5.56 -27.51
CA PHE A 172 2.70 -5.13 -28.52
C PHE A 172 3.50 -3.91 -28.08
N GLY A 173 2.89 -2.98 -27.34
CA GLY A 173 3.58 -1.85 -26.73
C GLY A 173 4.68 -2.29 -25.75
N MET A 174 4.42 -3.33 -24.96
CA MET A 174 5.43 -3.92 -24.07
C MET A 174 6.56 -4.61 -24.83
N ILE A 175 6.27 -5.30 -25.94
CA ILE A 175 7.32 -5.84 -26.82
C ILE A 175 8.19 -4.71 -27.35
N LYS A 176 7.55 -3.65 -27.88
CA LYS A 176 8.24 -2.48 -28.45
C LYS A 176 9.10 -1.74 -27.41
N ASN A 177 8.63 -1.66 -26.17
CA ASN A 177 9.34 -1.03 -25.05
C ASN A 177 10.41 -1.95 -24.43
N GLY A 178 10.59 -3.18 -24.92
CA GLY A 178 11.55 -4.16 -24.39
C GLY A 178 11.17 -4.76 -23.04
N TRP A 179 9.89 -4.63 -22.64
CA TRP A 179 9.38 -5.17 -21.37
C TRP A 179 9.01 -6.65 -21.48
N LEU A 180 8.84 -7.18 -22.69
CA LEU A 180 8.61 -8.60 -22.93
C LEU A 180 9.77 -9.21 -23.71
N GLU A 181 10.32 -10.32 -23.21
CA GLU A 181 11.34 -11.11 -23.87
C GLU A 181 10.79 -12.51 -24.18
N LYS A 182 11.04 -13.00 -25.38
CA LYS A 182 10.61 -14.32 -25.82
C LYS A 182 11.63 -15.38 -25.38
N LYS A 183 11.22 -16.35 -24.58
CA LYS A 183 12.03 -17.53 -24.20
C LYS A 183 11.21 -18.80 -24.37
N ASN A 184 11.79 -19.83 -24.99
CA ASN A 184 11.16 -21.15 -25.17
C ASN A 184 9.75 -21.14 -25.79
N GLY A 185 9.47 -20.19 -26.70
CA GLY A 185 8.16 -20.08 -27.36
C GLY A 185 7.08 -19.34 -26.55
N THR A 186 7.41 -18.84 -25.35
CA THR A 186 6.53 -18.01 -24.52
C THR A 186 7.14 -16.63 -24.26
N TYR A 187 6.30 -15.66 -23.88
CA TYR A 187 6.76 -14.33 -23.49
C TYR A 187 6.96 -14.25 -21.98
N HIS A 188 8.04 -13.62 -21.56
CA HIS A 188 8.35 -13.36 -20.17
C HIS A 188 8.51 -11.86 -19.95
N PHE A 189 7.85 -11.35 -18.93
CA PHE A 189 7.97 -9.95 -18.55
C PHE A 189 9.34 -9.67 -17.92
N ASN A 190 10.15 -8.88 -18.62
CA ASN A 190 11.38 -8.33 -18.11
C ASN A 190 11.07 -7.05 -17.35
N ARG A 191 11.23 -7.11 -16.02
CA ARG A 191 11.00 -6.00 -15.11
C ARG A 191 11.76 -4.75 -15.60
N PRO A 192 11.06 -3.69 -16.07
CA PRO A 192 11.73 -2.46 -16.44
C PRO A 192 12.34 -1.85 -15.18
N LYS A 193 13.67 -1.69 -15.18
CA LYS A 193 14.38 -0.99 -14.09
C LYS A 193 13.96 0.48 -13.94
N ASN A 194 13.27 1.03 -14.95
CA ASN A 194 13.04 2.48 -15.09
C ASN A 194 11.57 2.88 -15.39
N ALA A 195 10.56 1.99 -15.30
CA ALA A 195 9.16 2.34 -15.64
C ALA A 195 8.29 2.70 -14.41
N ILE A 196 8.87 3.35 -13.41
CA ILE A 196 8.15 4.08 -12.35
C ILE A 196 8.49 5.59 -12.43
N GLU A 197 9.04 6.07 -13.54
CA GLU A 197 9.26 7.50 -13.75
C GLU A 197 8.03 8.18 -14.37
N SER A 198 6.93 8.26 -13.62
CA SER A 198 5.97 9.38 -13.78
C SER A 198 5.16 9.72 -12.53
N ILE A 199 5.19 8.86 -11.50
CA ILE A 199 5.11 9.32 -10.12
C ILE A 199 6.55 9.41 -9.67
N HIS A 200 7.11 10.61 -9.53
CA HIS A 200 8.43 10.78 -8.91
C HIS A 200 8.52 9.87 -7.69
N GLU A 201 9.27 8.76 -7.80
CA GLU A 201 9.87 8.15 -6.63
C GLU A 201 10.69 9.30 -6.04
N PRO A 202 10.43 9.71 -4.79
CA PRO A 202 11.34 10.63 -4.15
C PRO A 202 12.70 9.94 -4.20
N ASP A 203 13.77 10.64 -4.60
CA ASP A 203 15.14 10.17 -4.40
C ASP A 203 15.27 9.88 -2.90
N LEU A 204 15.02 8.63 -2.51
CA LEU A 204 14.95 8.24 -1.12
C LEU A 204 16.39 8.14 -0.65
N ASP A 205 16.71 8.94 0.35
CA ASP A 205 18.00 8.91 0.99
C ASP A 205 18.24 7.55 1.66
N ILE A 206 19.03 6.70 1.01
CA ILE A 206 19.34 5.33 1.45
C ILE A 206 20.11 5.34 2.78
N ASP A 207 20.80 6.45 3.07
CA ASP A 207 21.60 6.61 4.29
C ASP A 207 20.74 7.00 5.52
N ASN A 208 19.43 7.24 5.34
CA ASN A 208 18.53 7.61 6.43
C ASN A 208 18.10 6.39 7.26
N SER A 209 19.00 5.89 8.11
CA SER A 209 18.78 4.68 8.91
C SER A 209 17.52 4.73 9.77
N LYS A 210 17.19 5.87 10.40
CA LYS A 210 15.97 6.02 11.22
C LYS A 210 14.68 5.88 10.41
N PHE A 211 14.68 6.35 9.16
CA PHE A 211 13.56 6.17 8.24
C PHE A 211 13.32 4.67 7.96
N TYR A 212 14.38 3.93 7.59
CA TYR A 212 14.25 2.50 7.31
C TYR A 212 14.00 1.66 8.56
N ASN A 213 14.58 2.02 9.70
CA ASN A 213 14.29 1.38 10.99
C ASN A 213 12.81 1.52 11.35
N ALA A 214 12.24 2.71 11.19
CA ALA A 214 10.81 2.91 11.40
C ALA A 214 9.99 2.03 10.44
N PHE A 215 10.32 2.03 9.14
CA PHE A 215 9.63 1.18 8.16
C PHE A 215 9.70 -0.31 8.49
N SER A 216 10.88 -0.83 8.85
CA SER A 216 11.05 -2.23 9.24
C SER A 216 10.29 -2.58 10.51
N ILE A 217 10.36 -1.77 11.58
CA ILE A 217 9.56 -2.02 12.80
C ILE A 217 8.06 -2.09 12.47
N ILE A 218 7.56 -1.22 11.59
CA ILE A 218 6.15 -1.24 11.20
C ILE A 218 5.78 -2.55 10.51
N ASN A 219 6.59 -3.05 9.59
CA ASN A 219 6.23 -4.25 8.83
C ASN A 219 6.54 -5.55 9.57
N GLU A 220 7.62 -5.57 10.35
CA GLU A 220 8.18 -6.77 10.95
C GLU A 220 7.71 -6.98 12.40
N SER A 221 7.20 -5.95 13.08
CA SER A 221 6.72 -6.04 14.47
C SER A 221 5.26 -5.58 14.63
N GLN A 222 4.73 -5.67 15.87
CA GLN A 222 3.42 -5.12 16.27
C GLN A 222 3.54 -3.88 17.16
N LYS A 223 4.71 -3.23 17.22
CA LYS A 223 4.94 -2.05 18.04
C LYS A 223 4.23 -0.82 17.46
N ASN A 224 3.62 -0.01 18.32
CA ASN A 224 3.11 1.30 17.92
C ASN A 224 4.28 2.25 17.71
N ILE A 225 4.17 3.18 16.75
CA ILE A 225 5.25 4.14 16.48
C ILE A 225 4.72 5.56 16.58
N PHE A 226 5.49 6.42 17.25
CA PHE A 226 5.45 7.86 17.06
C PHE A 226 6.69 8.30 16.28
N LEU A 227 6.48 8.65 15.01
CA LEU A 227 7.50 9.16 14.11
C LEU A 227 7.42 10.69 14.06
N THR A 228 8.43 11.33 14.64
CA THR A 228 8.59 12.78 14.65
C THR A 228 9.82 13.19 13.85
N GLY A 229 10.06 14.49 13.82
CA GLY A 229 11.20 15.08 13.14
C GLY A 229 11.00 16.56 12.98
N LYS A 230 12.10 17.28 12.84
CA LYS A 230 12.11 18.71 12.53
C LYS A 230 11.31 19.01 11.27
N ALA A 231 10.95 20.27 11.06
CA ALA A 231 10.34 20.72 9.83
C ALA A 231 11.24 20.36 8.62
N GLY A 232 10.68 19.68 7.62
CA GLY A 232 11.41 19.35 6.39
C GLY A 232 12.27 18.08 6.45
N THR A 233 12.05 17.18 7.42
CA THR A 233 12.80 15.91 7.55
C THR A 233 12.24 14.72 6.75
N GLY A 234 11.24 14.94 5.88
CA GLY A 234 10.69 13.89 5.03
C GLY A 234 9.56 13.05 5.63
N LYS A 235 8.86 13.51 6.69
CA LYS A 235 7.72 12.80 7.30
C LYS A 235 6.61 12.43 6.29
N THR A 236 6.17 13.38 5.46
CA THR A 236 5.17 13.11 4.41
C THR A 236 5.69 12.15 3.34
N THR A 237 7.00 12.20 3.05
CA THR A 237 7.66 11.23 2.16
C THR A 237 7.63 9.83 2.75
N PHE A 238 7.91 9.69 4.06
CA PHE A 238 7.79 8.43 4.79
C PHE A 238 6.37 7.87 4.74
N LEU A 239 5.35 8.70 4.99
CA LEU A 239 3.95 8.29 4.89
C LEU A 239 3.63 7.69 3.51
N LYS A 240 4.00 8.39 2.44
CA LYS A 240 3.78 7.92 1.06
C LYS A 240 4.50 6.59 0.80
N TYR A 241 5.76 6.49 1.21
CA TYR A 241 6.55 5.27 1.07
C TYR A 241 5.93 4.10 1.84
N LEU A 242 5.51 4.33 3.09
CA LEU A 242 4.88 3.31 3.92
C LEU A 242 3.60 2.78 3.28
N ARG A 243 2.70 3.67 2.83
CA ARG A 243 1.44 3.28 2.16
C ARG A 243 1.69 2.45 0.89
N GLN A 244 2.73 2.78 0.14
CA GLN A 244 3.07 2.08 -1.11
C GLN A 244 3.74 0.72 -0.89
N LYS A 245 4.57 0.59 0.15
CA LYS A 245 5.44 -0.58 0.32
C LYS A 245 4.99 -1.53 1.44
N THR A 246 4.08 -1.13 2.32
CA THR A 246 3.57 -2.03 3.36
C THR A 246 2.63 -3.09 2.77
N SER A 247 2.76 -4.32 3.24
CA SER A 247 1.83 -5.41 2.91
C SER A 247 0.62 -5.50 3.84
N LYS A 248 0.67 -4.83 4.99
CA LYS A 248 -0.37 -4.86 6.03
C LYS A 248 -1.60 -4.05 5.62
N TYR A 249 -2.78 -4.48 6.05
CA TYR A 249 -4.01 -3.72 5.85
C TYR A 249 -3.99 -2.43 6.66
N SER A 250 -3.70 -1.33 5.97
CA SER A 250 -3.54 -0.01 6.56
C SER A 250 -4.60 0.97 6.07
N ILE A 251 -4.93 1.94 6.91
CA ILE A 251 -5.65 3.16 6.53
C ILE A 251 -4.86 4.38 6.96
N THR A 252 -5.08 5.50 6.28
CA THR A 252 -4.47 6.79 6.63
C THR A 252 -5.54 7.78 7.04
N LEU A 253 -5.36 8.35 8.22
CA LEU A 253 -6.25 9.31 8.84
C LEU A 253 -5.51 10.61 9.16
N THR A 254 -6.24 11.71 9.24
CA THR A 254 -5.72 12.99 9.72
C THR A 254 -6.83 13.85 10.31
N PHE A 255 -6.47 14.95 10.95
CA PHE A 255 -7.43 15.86 11.59
C PHE A 255 -8.17 16.76 10.59
N THR A 256 -7.52 17.23 9.52
CA THR A 256 -8.09 18.22 8.59
C THR A 256 -8.41 17.65 7.20
N GLY A 257 -9.46 18.16 6.56
CA GLY A 257 -9.92 17.71 5.24
C GLY A 257 -8.87 17.81 4.14
N ALA A 258 -8.25 18.99 3.98
CA ALA A 258 -7.22 19.19 2.97
C ALA A 258 -5.97 18.31 3.19
N ALA A 259 -5.58 18.06 4.45
CA ALA A 259 -4.51 17.12 4.76
C ALA A 259 -4.91 15.69 4.38
N ALA A 260 -6.18 15.31 4.56
CA ALA A 260 -6.65 13.96 4.23
C ALA A 260 -6.52 13.69 2.74
N ILE A 261 -6.93 14.66 1.91
CA ILE A 261 -6.76 14.57 0.45
C ILE A 261 -5.28 14.47 0.05
N ASN A 262 -4.40 15.29 0.64
CA ASN A 262 -2.97 15.26 0.34
C ASN A 262 -2.27 13.97 0.80
N ALA A 263 -2.70 13.42 1.92
CA ALA A 263 -2.25 12.15 2.47
C ALA A 263 -2.85 10.94 1.72
N GLY A 264 -3.89 11.16 0.89
CA GLY A 264 -4.69 10.14 0.22
C GLY A 264 -5.45 9.25 1.20
N GLY A 265 -6.02 9.86 2.25
CA GLY A 265 -6.74 9.20 3.33
C GLY A 265 -8.08 9.85 3.63
N GLN A 266 -8.58 9.66 4.86
CA GLN A 266 -9.82 10.28 5.35
C GLN A 266 -9.56 11.11 6.62
N THR A 267 -10.52 11.96 7.01
CA THR A 267 -10.46 12.57 8.33
C THR A 267 -10.81 11.54 9.41
N ILE A 268 -10.25 11.70 10.62
CA ILE A 268 -10.57 10.84 11.78
C ILE A 268 -12.09 10.80 12.01
N ASN A 269 -12.73 11.96 12.04
CA ASN A 269 -14.17 12.10 12.27
C ASN A 269 -14.98 11.41 11.16
N SER A 270 -14.59 11.57 9.88
CA SER A 270 -15.30 10.90 8.78
C SER A 270 -15.15 9.38 8.83
N PHE A 271 -13.97 8.86 9.19
CA PHE A 271 -13.76 7.43 9.28
C PHE A 271 -14.53 6.85 10.48
N PHE A 272 -14.34 7.38 11.68
CA PHE A 272 -14.98 6.86 12.88
C PHE A 272 -16.41 7.36 13.10
N GLN A 273 -16.95 8.22 12.23
CA GLN A 273 -18.29 8.81 12.36
C GLN A 273 -18.48 9.52 13.71
N LEU A 274 -17.44 10.24 14.15
CA LEU A 274 -17.44 11.02 15.38
C LEU A 274 -17.96 12.43 15.10
N ASP A 275 -18.78 12.95 16.01
CA ASP A 275 -19.17 14.35 16.04
C ASP A 275 -18.02 15.25 16.56
N HIS A 276 -18.20 16.57 16.49
CA HIS A 276 -17.14 17.54 16.82
C HIS A 276 -17.08 17.92 18.31
N ARG A 277 -17.79 17.19 19.18
CA ARG A 277 -17.78 17.41 20.63
C ARG A 277 -16.63 16.61 21.28
N PRO A 278 -16.21 16.96 22.51
CA PRO A 278 -15.25 16.13 23.25
C PRO A 278 -15.82 14.76 23.63
N PHE A 279 -14.96 13.75 23.67
CA PHE A 279 -15.29 12.38 24.08
C PHE A 279 -14.63 12.03 25.41
N LEU A 280 -15.30 12.36 26.51
CA LEU A 280 -14.74 12.18 27.85
C LEU A 280 -14.69 10.69 28.25
N PRO A 281 -13.78 10.28 29.15
CA PRO A 281 -13.67 8.91 29.61
C PRO A 281 -14.97 8.31 30.21
N ASP A 282 -15.78 9.14 30.85
CA ASP A 282 -17.07 8.83 31.47
C ASP A 282 -18.27 9.00 30.52
N ASP A 283 -18.01 9.30 29.24
CA ASP A 283 -19.05 9.43 28.23
C ASP A 283 -19.74 8.08 27.97
N SER A 284 -20.98 7.99 28.44
CA SER A 284 -21.77 6.77 28.31
C SER A 284 -22.15 6.41 26.86
N SER A 285 -22.06 7.35 25.91
CA SER A 285 -22.35 7.08 24.49
C SER A 285 -21.39 6.07 23.88
N LEU A 286 -20.16 5.98 24.39
CA LEU A 286 -19.15 5.00 23.96
C LEU A 286 -19.14 3.74 24.82
N ASP A 287 -20.04 3.58 25.79
CA ASP A 287 -20.14 2.36 26.57
C ASP A 287 -20.65 1.19 25.72
N LYS A 288 -20.27 -0.02 26.12
CA LYS A 288 -20.53 -1.26 25.39
C LYS A 288 -22.00 -1.45 25.02
N GLU A 289 -22.92 -0.94 25.84
CA GLU A 289 -24.37 -1.02 25.64
C GLU A 289 -24.90 0.00 24.61
N LYS A 290 -24.35 1.22 24.57
CA LYS A 290 -24.87 2.34 23.75
C LYS A 290 -24.09 2.58 22.47
N ILE A 291 -22.82 2.18 22.42
CA ILE A 291 -21.93 2.49 21.29
C ILE A 291 -22.44 1.99 19.94
N TYR A 292 -23.12 0.83 19.91
CA TYR A 292 -23.67 0.27 18.67
C TYR A 292 -24.84 1.09 18.12
N SER A 293 -25.66 1.69 18.99
CA SER A 293 -26.79 2.55 18.58
C SER A 293 -26.37 3.99 18.34
N PHE A 294 -25.30 4.46 19.00
CA PHE A 294 -24.68 5.77 18.79
C PHE A 294 -23.95 5.85 17.44
N LEU A 295 -22.96 4.98 17.19
CA LEU A 295 -22.12 5.06 15.98
C LEU A 295 -22.76 4.40 14.75
N ARG A 296 -23.74 3.50 14.93
CA ARG A 296 -24.50 2.84 13.84
C ARG A 296 -23.64 2.28 12.69
N TYR A 297 -22.47 1.73 13.01
CA TYR A 297 -21.56 1.18 12.00
C TYR A 297 -22.21 0.06 11.19
N THR A 298 -22.13 0.21 9.87
CA THR A 298 -22.54 -0.79 8.88
C THR A 298 -21.72 -2.07 9.00
N THR A 299 -22.24 -3.18 8.46
CA THR A 299 -21.51 -4.45 8.41
C THR A 299 -20.15 -4.30 7.75
N ASN A 300 -20.07 -3.58 6.62
CA ASN A 300 -18.79 -3.32 5.93
C ASN A 300 -17.81 -2.57 6.83
N LYS A 301 -18.26 -1.53 7.55
CA LYS A 301 -17.42 -0.78 8.48
C LYS A 301 -16.87 -1.66 9.60
N ARG A 302 -17.70 -2.53 10.17
CA ARG A 302 -17.27 -3.48 11.20
C ARG A 302 -16.24 -4.48 10.68
N GLU A 303 -16.40 -4.95 9.44
CA GLU A 303 -15.40 -5.83 8.79
C GLU A 303 -14.06 -5.12 8.59
N ILE A 304 -14.08 -3.86 8.12
CA ILE A 304 -12.86 -3.03 8.05
C ILE A 304 -12.20 -2.99 9.42
N LEU A 305 -12.93 -2.58 10.46
CA LEU A 305 -12.38 -2.48 11.81
C LEU A 305 -11.82 -3.81 12.33
N ASN A 306 -12.39 -4.96 11.96
CA ASN A 306 -11.91 -6.29 12.36
C ASN A 306 -10.68 -6.76 11.58
N LYS A 307 -10.54 -6.36 10.32
CA LYS A 307 -9.44 -6.77 9.43
C LYS A 307 -8.26 -5.81 9.42
N LEU A 308 -8.48 -4.59 9.90
CA LEU A 308 -7.45 -3.57 9.98
C LEU A 308 -6.28 -4.04 10.84
N GLU A 309 -5.07 -3.82 10.33
CA GLU A 309 -3.81 -4.10 11.01
C GLU A 309 -3.11 -2.82 11.42
N ILE A 310 -3.15 -1.77 10.59
CA ILE A 310 -2.50 -0.49 10.84
C ILE A 310 -3.48 0.68 10.72
N ILE A 311 -3.39 1.63 11.65
CA ILE A 311 -3.90 3.00 11.45
C ILE A 311 -2.73 3.96 11.46
N ILE A 312 -2.59 4.72 10.38
CA ILE A 312 -1.63 5.82 10.28
C ILE A 312 -2.39 7.13 10.56
N ILE A 313 -1.94 7.91 11.54
CA ILE A 313 -2.46 9.24 11.81
C ILE A 313 -1.38 10.28 11.47
N ASP A 314 -1.59 11.00 10.37
CA ASP A 314 -0.73 12.12 9.97
C ASP A 314 -1.19 13.44 10.60
N GLU A 315 -0.24 14.34 10.82
CA GLU A 315 -0.41 15.58 11.58
C GLU A 315 -0.97 15.33 13.00
N ILE A 316 -0.43 14.32 13.70
CA ILE A 316 -0.83 13.95 15.08
C ILE A 316 -0.76 15.13 16.06
N SER A 317 0.06 16.15 15.78
CA SER A 317 0.17 17.34 16.62
C SER A 317 -1.14 18.13 16.73
N MET A 318 -2.10 17.94 15.81
CA MET A 318 -3.41 18.60 15.85
C MET A 318 -4.52 17.75 16.48
N VAL A 319 -4.23 16.52 16.89
CA VAL A 319 -5.22 15.58 17.41
C VAL A 319 -5.25 15.65 18.94
N LYS A 320 -6.46 15.71 19.50
CA LYS A 320 -6.67 15.83 20.94
C LYS A 320 -6.58 14.49 21.69
N ALA A 321 -6.21 14.54 22.97
CA ALA A 321 -6.09 13.36 23.84
C ALA A 321 -7.37 12.50 23.89
N ASP A 322 -8.51 13.14 24.10
CA ASP A 322 -9.83 12.51 24.17
C ASP A 322 -10.20 11.76 22.88
N THR A 323 -9.81 12.31 21.73
CA THR A 323 -10.00 11.65 20.43
C THR A 323 -9.23 10.33 20.33
N ILE A 324 -8.00 10.27 20.86
CA ILE A 324 -7.19 9.04 20.85
C ILE A 324 -7.79 7.98 21.78
N ASP A 325 -8.24 8.36 22.98
CA ASP A 325 -8.93 7.43 23.89
C ASP A 325 -10.27 6.95 23.32
N ALA A 326 -11.02 7.81 22.62
CA ALA A 326 -12.23 7.41 21.91
C ALA A 326 -11.94 6.36 20.84
N ILE A 327 -10.88 6.54 20.04
CA ILE A 327 -10.44 5.56 19.04
C ILE A 327 -10.09 4.21 19.70
N ASP A 328 -9.35 4.23 20.83
CA ASP A 328 -9.04 3.03 21.61
C ASP A 328 -10.31 2.29 22.06
N LYS A 329 -11.25 3.01 22.70
CA LYS A 329 -12.51 2.44 23.21
C LYS A 329 -13.34 1.84 22.07
N ILE A 330 -13.47 2.55 20.94
CA ILE A 330 -14.18 2.07 19.75
C ILE A 330 -13.56 0.78 19.22
N LEU A 331 -12.24 0.76 19.02
CA LEU A 331 -11.57 -0.41 18.44
C LEU A 331 -11.65 -1.63 19.36
N ARG A 332 -11.47 -1.47 20.68
CA ARG A 332 -11.61 -2.58 21.63
C ARG A 332 -13.00 -3.20 21.59
N ILE A 333 -14.04 -2.37 21.59
CA ILE A 333 -15.43 -2.86 21.63
C ILE A 333 -15.82 -3.54 20.31
N PHE A 334 -15.57 -2.90 19.16
CA PHE A 334 -15.97 -3.45 17.86
C PHE A 334 -15.14 -4.68 17.46
N ARG A 335 -13.86 -4.74 17.86
CA ARG A 335 -13.00 -5.90 17.61
C ARG A 335 -13.10 -6.98 18.67
N LYS A 336 -13.78 -6.70 19.79
CA LYS A 336 -13.90 -7.60 20.95
C LYS A 336 -12.55 -8.07 21.47
N LYS A 337 -11.60 -7.13 21.57
CA LYS A 337 -10.23 -7.36 22.03
C LYS A 337 -9.87 -6.30 23.05
N ASP A 338 -9.55 -6.71 24.28
CA ASP A 338 -9.29 -5.77 25.38
C ASP A 338 -7.89 -5.15 25.36
N MET A 339 -7.03 -5.61 24.44
CA MET A 339 -5.70 -5.04 24.23
C MET A 339 -5.79 -3.61 23.64
N PRO A 340 -4.76 -2.75 23.81
CA PRO A 340 -4.71 -1.41 23.23
C PRO A 340 -5.14 -1.39 21.76
N PHE A 341 -6.03 -0.45 21.43
CA PHE A 341 -6.61 -0.24 20.10
C PHE A 341 -7.23 -1.50 19.48
N GLY A 342 -7.70 -2.44 20.31
CA GLY A 342 -8.19 -3.75 19.84
C GLY A 342 -7.13 -4.56 19.08
N GLY A 343 -5.85 -4.24 19.28
CA GLY A 343 -4.71 -4.89 18.61
C GLY A 343 -4.42 -4.36 17.22
N VAL A 344 -4.90 -3.16 16.89
CA VAL A 344 -4.46 -2.42 15.71
C VAL A 344 -3.17 -1.68 16.05
N GLN A 345 -2.18 -1.78 15.16
CA GLN A 345 -0.91 -1.07 15.28
C GLN A 345 -1.10 0.40 14.89
N MET A 346 -0.78 1.32 15.79
CA MET A 346 -0.94 2.76 15.59
C MET A 346 0.39 3.40 15.17
N ILE A 347 0.37 4.13 14.06
CA ILE A 347 1.50 4.89 13.53
C ILE A 347 1.14 6.38 13.56
N PHE A 348 1.71 7.09 14.53
CA PHE A 348 1.52 8.52 14.72
C PHE A 348 2.64 9.30 14.03
N ILE A 349 2.30 10.18 13.09
CA ILE A 349 3.27 10.98 12.33
C ILE A 349 2.97 12.46 12.56
N GLY A 350 3.97 13.25 12.93
CA GLY A 350 3.84 14.70 13.06
C GLY A 350 4.98 15.34 13.82
N ASP A 351 4.91 16.66 14.04
CA ASP A 351 5.92 17.42 14.78
C ASP A 351 5.21 18.27 15.83
N LEU A 352 5.36 17.89 17.11
CA LEU A 352 4.62 18.50 18.22
C LEU A 352 5.03 19.95 18.51
N PHE A 353 6.18 20.38 17.98
CA PHE A 353 6.63 21.77 18.08
C PHE A 353 6.03 22.67 16.99
N GLN A 354 5.25 22.12 16.06
CA GLN A 354 4.45 22.90 15.12
C GLN A 354 3.13 23.31 15.79
N LEU A 355 2.02 23.32 15.05
CA LEU A 355 0.76 23.80 15.59
C LEU A 355 0.12 22.73 16.50
N PRO A 356 -0.31 23.12 17.71
CA PRO A 356 -1.04 22.25 18.63
C PRO A 356 -2.51 22.09 18.19
N PRO A 357 -3.27 21.19 18.83
CA PRO A 357 -4.73 21.15 18.69
C PRO A 357 -5.35 22.50 19.07
N ILE A 358 -6.38 22.92 18.35
CA ILE A 358 -7.09 24.17 18.66
C ILE A 358 -7.85 23.99 19.97
N GLN A 359 -7.55 24.83 20.95
CA GLN A 359 -8.23 24.86 22.24
C GLN A 359 -9.49 25.72 22.13
N GLY A 360 -10.66 25.11 22.32
CA GLY A 360 -11.93 25.81 22.45
C GLY A 360 -12.46 25.83 23.88
N PRO A 361 -13.66 26.40 24.10
CA PRO A 361 -14.31 26.49 25.41
C PRO A 361 -14.51 25.14 26.10
N GLU A 362 -14.58 24.06 25.32
CA GLU A 362 -14.72 22.69 25.80
C GLU A 362 -13.55 22.25 26.71
N TRP A 363 -12.40 22.92 26.62
CA TRP A 363 -11.24 22.60 27.45
C TRP A 363 -11.53 22.66 28.95
N ASN A 364 -12.43 23.55 29.39
CA ASN A 364 -12.78 23.69 30.80
C ASN A 364 -13.32 22.40 31.42
N VAL A 365 -13.96 21.55 30.61
CA VAL A 365 -14.47 20.24 31.04
C VAL A 365 -13.42 19.15 30.80
N VAL A 366 -12.75 19.19 29.63
CA VAL A 366 -11.75 18.17 29.26
C VAL A 366 -10.56 18.16 30.24
N SER A 367 -10.18 19.31 30.79
CA SER A 367 -9.06 19.43 31.74
C SER A 367 -9.26 18.70 33.06
N GLU A 368 -10.48 18.31 33.41
CA GLU A 368 -10.74 17.48 34.60
C GLU A 368 -10.25 16.04 34.41
N PHE A 369 -10.09 15.59 33.17
CA PHE A 369 -9.77 14.20 32.81
C PHE A 369 -8.37 14.01 32.24
N TYR A 370 -7.74 15.10 31.77
CA TYR A 370 -6.49 15.08 31.01
C TYR A 370 -5.57 16.23 31.43
N ASP A 371 -4.28 15.94 31.59
CA ASP A 371 -3.25 16.92 31.97
C ASP A 371 -3.02 17.99 30.88
N SER A 372 -3.28 17.62 29.62
CA SER A 372 -3.29 18.54 28.49
C SER A 372 -4.17 18.04 27.34
N HIS A 373 -4.32 18.89 26.33
CA HIS A 373 -5.06 18.55 25.11
C HIS A 373 -4.23 17.72 24.12
N TYR A 374 -2.92 17.52 24.34
CA TYR A 374 -2.08 16.80 23.39
C TYR A 374 -2.36 15.31 23.38
N PHE A 375 -2.24 14.69 22.21
CA PHE A 375 -2.45 13.24 22.03
C PHE A 375 -1.66 12.37 23.02
N PHE A 376 -0.48 12.81 23.47
CA PHE A 376 0.40 12.03 24.34
C PHE A 376 -0.06 11.96 25.79
N ASP A 377 -1.00 12.82 26.20
CA ASP A 377 -1.63 12.76 27.52
C ASP A 377 -2.94 11.92 27.50
N ALA A 378 -3.25 11.26 26.38
CA ALA A 378 -4.31 10.27 26.34
C ALA A 378 -3.96 9.08 27.26
N LYS A 379 -4.96 8.56 27.98
CA LYS A 379 -4.76 7.48 28.96
C LYS A 379 -4.18 6.23 28.30
N ILE A 380 -4.59 5.94 27.08
CA ILE A 380 -4.03 4.82 26.31
C ILE A 380 -2.56 5.03 25.94
N ILE A 381 -2.13 6.26 25.66
CA ILE A 381 -0.74 6.54 25.28
C ILE A 381 0.18 6.37 26.49
N HIS A 382 -0.22 6.81 27.68
CA HIS A 382 0.53 6.51 28.91
C HIS A 382 0.73 5.01 29.10
N LYS A 383 -0.33 4.20 28.94
CA LYS A 383 -0.23 2.73 29.01
C LYS A 383 0.73 2.15 27.97
N LEU A 384 0.75 2.68 26.76
CA LEU A 384 1.70 2.23 25.73
C LEU A 384 3.15 2.60 26.06
N ILE A 385 3.38 3.74 26.70
CA ILE A 385 4.72 4.17 27.14
C ILE A 385 5.20 3.29 28.29
N GLU A 386 4.36 3.10 29.32
CA GLU A 386 4.65 2.25 30.49
C GLU A 386 4.98 0.80 30.09
N SER A 387 4.27 0.26 29.10
CA SER A 387 4.49 -1.10 28.58
C SER A 387 5.59 -1.20 27.51
N SER A 388 6.34 -0.12 27.23
CA SER A 388 7.36 -0.09 26.17
C SER A 388 6.84 -0.56 24.80
N ASN A 389 5.59 -0.17 24.49
CA ASN A 389 4.88 -0.52 23.25
C ASN A 389 4.74 0.69 22.30
N LEU A 390 5.10 1.91 22.74
CA LEU A 390 5.24 3.06 21.87
C LEU A 390 6.72 3.34 21.56
N VAL A 391 7.14 3.03 20.33
CA VAL A 391 8.48 3.34 19.82
C VAL A 391 8.49 4.78 19.31
N ARG A 392 9.42 5.59 19.81
CA ARG A 392 9.52 7.03 19.50
C ARG A 392 10.79 7.28 18.70
N ILE A 393 10.62 7.64 17.42
CA ILE A 393 11.72 7.86 16.47
C ILE A 393 11.66 9.29 15.96
N GLU A 394 12.76 10.02 16.07
CA GLU A 394 12.90 11.36 15.50
C GLU A 394 13.82 11.33 14.27
N LEU A 395 13.32 11.73 13.11
CA LEU A 395 14.12 11.90 11.90
C LEU A 395 15.05 13.12 12.02
N ASP A 396 16.34 12.91 11.78
CA ASP A 396 17.38 13.93 12.02
C ASP A 396 17.65 14.84 10.82
N LYS A 397 17.70 14.26 9.61
CA LYS A 397 18.16 14.96 8.40
C LYS A 397 17.10 15.90 7.87
N VAL A 398 17.43 17.20 7.82
CA VAL A 398 16.60 18.25 7.24
C VAL A 398 16.92 18.38 5.74
N TYR A 399 15.90 18.28 4.89
CA TYR A 399 16.05 18.38 3.43
C TYR A 399 15.63 19.74 2.87
N ARG A 400 14.80 20.50 3.62
CA ARG A 400 14.22 21.76 3.14
C ARG A 400 15.24 22.89 3.11
N GLN A 401 15.94 23.08 4.22
CA GLN A 401 17.00 24.08 4.34
C GLN A 401 18.36 23.43 4.05
N LYS A 402 19.25 24.18 3.38
CA LYS A 402 20.63 23.74 3.10
C LYS A 402 21.67 24.45 3.98
N GLU A 403 21.34 25.62 4.49
CA GLU A 403 22.23 26.46 5.30
C GLU A 403 22.28 25.96 6.75
N ILE A 404 23.46 25.51 7.20
CA ILE A 404 23.67 24.95 8.55
C ILE A 404 23.30 25.98 9.63
N GLU A 405 23.74 27.24 9.48
CA GLU A 405 23.41 28.34 10.38
C GLU A 405 21.88 28.47 10.57
N PHE A 406 21.13 28.46 9.46
CA PHE A 406 19.68 28.61 9.50
C PHE A 406 18.98 27.39 10.11
N ILE A 407 19.44 26.18 9.76
CA ILE A 407 18.95 24.93 10.37
C ILE A 407 19.12 24.99 11.89
N ASP A 408 20.27 25.45 12.37
CA ASP A 408 20.59 25.51 13.79
C ASP A 408 19.75 26.55 14.54
N ILE A 409 19.56 27.74 13.95
CA ILE A 409 18.64 28.76 14.48
C ILE A 409 17.22 28.18 14.59
N LEU A 410 16.71 27.55 13.53
CA LEU A 410 15.38 26.94 13.52
C LEU A 410 15.26 25.83 14.57
N ASN A 411 16.30 25.01 14.76
CA ASN A 411 16.30 23.94 15.75
C ASN A 411 16.27 24.48 17.18
N ARG A 412 17.01 25.56 17.46
CA ARG A 412 16.96 26.24 18.76
C ARG A 412 15.61 26.91 19.00
N ILE A 413 15.03 27.56 17.99
CA ILE A 413 13.68 28.14 18.05
C ILE A 413 12.62 27.06 18.30
N ARG A 414 12.72 25.91 17.62
CA ARG A 414 11.78 24.79 17.76
C ARG A 414 11.56 24.38 19.22
N VAL A 415 12.63 24.39 20.02
CA VAL A 415 12.60 23.93 21.43
C VAL A 415 12.74 25.06 22.45
N GLY A 416 12.92 26.31 22.01
CA GLY A 416 12.93 27.50 22.88
C GLY A 416 14.28 27.87 23.43
N ASN A 417 15.34 27.22 22.94
CA ASN A 417 16.71 27.44 23.36
C ASN A 417 17.44 28.44 22.43
N HIS A 418 16.71 29.37 21.83
CA HIS A 418 17.29 30.39 20.95
C HIS A 418 18.04 31.44 21.78
N SER A 419 19.19 31.87 21.26
CA SER A 419 19.98 32.94 21.87
C SER A 419 19.49 34.32 21.42
N ILE A 420 19.98 35.37 22.07
CA ILE A 420 19.77 36.74 21.63
C ILE A 420 20.42 36.96 20.26
N ASP A 421 21.56 36.33 20.00
CA ASP A 421 22.24 36.39 18.70
C ASP A 421 21.43 35.75 17.58
N ASP A 422 20.72 34.64 17.86
CA ASP A 422 19.80 34.04 16.90
C ASP A 422 18.69 35.02 16.47
N LEU A 423 18.10 35.72 17.45
CA LEU A 423 17.07 36.73 17.20
C LEU A 423 17.65 37.93 16.46
N ASN A 424 18.82 38.42 16.86
CA ASN A 424 19.50 39.52 16.17
C ASN A 424 19.79 39.15 14.71
N ARG A 425 20.26 37.92 14.47
CA ARG A 425 20.54 37.40 13.14
C ARG A 425 19.29 37.32 12.27
N LEU A 426 18.17 36.83 12.80
CA LEU A 426 16.88 36.84 12.12
C LEU A 426 16.40 38.27 11.84
N ASN A 427 16.53 39.16 12.82
CA ASN A 427 16.07 40.55 12.77
C ASN A 427 16.88 41.41 11.79
N GLN A 428 18.07 40.99 11.35
CA GLN A 428 18.79 41.63 10.23
C GLN A 428 17.99 41.56 8.92
N ASN A 429 17.09 40.58 8.77
CA ASN A 429 16.20 40.47 7.62
C ASN A 429 14.86 41.20 7.81
N LYS A 430 14.73 42.04 8.83
CA LYS A 430 13.54 42.88 9.02
C LYS A 430 13.40 43.84 7.85
N ILE A 431 12.17 43.99 7.39
CA ILE A 431 11.81 44.96 6.36
C ILE A 431 10.91 46.06 6.94
N GLY A 432 11.05 47.27 6.41
CA GLY A 432 10.04 48.32 6.61
C GLY A 432 8.77 48.01 5.83
N ILE A 433 7.61 48.46 6.34
CA ILE A 433 6.30 48.16 5.77
C ILE A 433 6.14 48.73 4.35
N GLU A 434 6.84 49.82 4.07
CA GLU A 434 6.92 50.47 2.76
C GLU A 434 7.47 49.55 1.67
N ASN A 435 8.34 48.60 2.03
CA ASN A 435 8.95 47.65 1.10
C ASN A 435 8.07 46.41 0.83
N LEU A 436 6.97 46.24 1.57
CA LEU A 436 6.10 45.07 1.46
C LEU A 436 5.54 44.89 0.04
N ASN A 437 5.05 45.96 -0.59
CA ASN A 437 4.47 45.90 -1.92
C ASN A 437 5.50 45.51 -3.00
N ASN A 438 6.75 45.97 -2.86
CA ASN A 438 7.83 45.64 -3.79
C ASN A 438 8.16 44.15 -3.70
N LEU A 439 8.34 43.63 -2.49
CA LEU A 439 8.67 42.21 -2.29
C LEU A 439 7.56 41.27 -2.74
N LEU A 440 6.28 41.64 -2.52
CA LEU A 440 5.13 40.91 -3.07
C LEU A 440 5.11 40.92 -4.61
N SER A 441 5.70 41.93 -5.24
CA SER A 441 5.82 41.98 -6.71
C SER A 441 6.99 41.13 -7.23
N GLU A 442 7.97 40.85 -6.36
CA GLU A 442 9.15 39.99 -6.57
C GLU A 442 8.93 38.52 -6.15
N ASN A 443 7.68 38.04 -6.19
CA ASN A 443 7.28 36.66 -5.89
C ASN A 443 7.44 36.20 -4.44
N HIS A 444 7.60 37.12 -3.48
CA HIS A 444 7.53 36.72 -2.08
C HIS A 444 6.09 36.36 -1.69
N ILE A 445 5.94 35.32 -0.85
CA ILE A 445 4.66 35.00 -0.21
C ILE A 445 4.62 35.53 1.22
N LEU A 446 3.54 36.23 1.58
CA LEU A 446 3.29 36.68 2.94
C LEU A 446 2.62 35.58 3.77
N LEU A 447 3.25 35.19 4.86
CA LEU A 447 2.67 34.33 5.90
C LEU A 447 2.13 35.21 7.02
N THR A 448 0.82 35.13 7.28
CA THR A 448 0.18 35.89 8.36
C THR A 448 -0.82 35.04 9.16
N THR A 449 -1.43 35.59 10.19
CA THR A 449 -2.21 34.82 11.17
C THR A 449 -3.71 34.72 10.85
N THR A 450 -4.29 35.63 10.06
CA THR A 450 -5.75 35.71 9.84
C THR A 450 -6.19 35.61 8.37
N ASN A 451 -7.27 34.86 8.11
CA ASN A 451 -7.83 34.69 6.76
C ASN A 451 -8.33 36.01 6.15
N ALA A 452 -8.87 36.92 6.96
CA ALA A 452 -9.39 38.20 6.49
C ALA A 452 -8.31 39.04 5.80
N LYS A 453 -7.14 39.19 6.45
CA LYS A 453 -6.00 39.94 5.89
C LYS A 453 -5.50 39.32 4.58
N ILE A 454 -5.48 37.99 4.48
CA ILE A 454 -5.03 37.26 3.29
C ILE A 454 -5.94 37.50 2.11
N ASN A 455 -7.26 37.38 2.31
CA ASN A 455 -8.23 37.60 1.25
C ASN A 455 -8.12 39.04 0.74
N THR A 456 -8.05 40.02 1.65
CA THR A 456 -7.85 41.42 1.27
C THR A 456 -6.59 41.60 0.41
N ILE A 457 -5.45 41.02 0.79
CA ILE A 457 -4.19 41.17 0.04
C ILE A 457 -4.28 40.48 -1.33
N ASN A 458 -4.74 39.22 -1.38
CA ASN A 458 -4.81 38.47 -2.64
C ASN A 458 -5.76 39.13 -3.64
N TYR A 459 -6.95 39.55 -3.21
CA TYR A 459 -7.90 40.22 -4.11
C TYR A 459 -7.48 41.63 -4.49
N LYS A 460 -6.88 42.40 -3.57
CA LYS A 460 -6.32 43.71 -3.90
C LYS A 460 -5.21 43.58 -4.94
N LYS A 461 -4.27 42.65 -4.76
CA LYS A 461 -3.17 42.41 -5.70
C LYS A 461 -3.66 41.91 -7.06
N LEU A 462 -4.68 41.07 -7.09
CA LEU A 462 -5.32 40.67 -8.34
C LEU A 462 -6.01 41.86 -9.04
N ALA A 463 -6.65 42.76 -8.29
CA ALA A 463 -7.31 43.94 -8.83
C ALA A 463 -6.32 44.96 -9.43
N GLU A 464 -5.11 45.06 -8.89
CA GLU A 464 -4.01 45.93 -9.38
C GLU A 464 -3.47 45.51 -10.77
N ILE A 465 -3.85 44.35 -11.30
CA ILE A 465 -3.39 43.86 -12.61
C ILE A 465 -4.34 44.32 -13.72
N ASP A 466 -3.83 44.99 -14.74
CA ASP A 466 -4.63 45.59 -15.83
C ASP A 466 -5.18 44.58 -16.86
N SER A 467 -4.82 43.30 -16.78
CA SER A 467 -5.33 42.27 -17.69
C SER A 467 -6.75 41.81 -17.34
N PRO A 468 -7.54 41.30 -18.33
CA PRO A 468 -8.89 40.78 -18.08
C PRO A 468 -8.91 39.64 -17.06
N GLU A 469 -9.89 39.64 -16.15
CA GLU A 469 -10.12 38.54 -15.22
C GLU A 469 -10.79 37.36 -15.95
N VAL A 470 -10.22 36.18 -15.78
CA VAL A 470 -10.79 34.91 -16.21
C VAL A 470 -11.17 34.10 -14.96
N GLN A 471 -12.30 33.41 -15.04
CA GLN A 471 -12.83 32.64 -13.92
C GLN A 471 -13.02 31.17 -14.31
N PHE A 472 -12.57 30.27 -13.44
CA PHE A 472 -12.74 28.84 -13.58
C PHE A 472 -13.53 28.27 -12.41
N ASN A 473 -14.66 27.63 -12.70
CA ASN A 473 -15.49 26.99 -11.69
C ASN A 473 -15.08 25.53 -11.52
N GLY A 474 -14.80 25.12 -10.29
CA GLY A 474 -14.44 23.74 -9.97
C GLY A 474 -15.66 22.83 -10.08
N LEU A 475 -15.48 21.64 -10.64
CA LEU A 475 -16.56 20.68 -10.83
C LEU A 475 -16.48 19.60 -9.75
N SER A 476 -17.57 19.35 -9.04
CA SER A 476 -17.67 18.26 -8.07
C SER A 476 -18.66 17.21 -8.58
N GLU A 477 -18.26 15.95 -8.55
CA GLU A 477 -19.15 14.81 -8.81
C GLU A 477 -19.20 13.90 -7.58
N GLY A 478 -20.34 13.28 -7.33
CA GLY A 478 -20.55 12.46 -6.13
C GLY A 478 -20.47 13.25 -4.82
N VAL A 479 -19.93 12.63 -3.77
CA VAL A 479 -19.85 13.23 -2.43
C VAL A 479 -18.49 13.90 -2.24
N PHE A 480 -18.43 15.22 -2.39
CA PHE A 480 -17.21 16.02 -2.14
C PHE A 480 -17.49 17.26 -1.26
N PRO A 481 -17.38 17.12 0.08
CA PRO A 481 -17.58 18.21 1.03
C PRO A 481 -16.64 19.42 0.80
N ALA A 482 -17.10 20.61 1.19
CA ALA A 482 -16.36 21.86 0.96
C ALA A 482 -15.04 21.96 1.73
N ASP A 483 -14.95 21.36 2.91
CA ASP A 483 -13.75 21.31 3.76
C ASP A 483 -12.66 20.39 3.21
N LEU A 484 -12.99 19.48 2.29
CA LEU A 484 -12.03 18.68 1.53
C LEU A 484 -11.44 19.42 0.33
N LYS A 485 -12.05 20.53 -0.13
CA LYS A 485 -11.61 21.23 -1.34
C LYS A 485 -10.25 21.91 -1.12
N VAL A 486 -9.22 21.36 -1.76
CA VAL A 486 -7.85 21.90 -1.70
C VAL A 486 -7.71 23.15 -2.58
N ALA A 487 -8.30 23.12 -3.77
CA ALA A 487 -8.34 24.25 -4.71
C ALA A 487 -9.66 25.04 -4.57
N PRO A 488 -9.66 26.36 -4.84
CA PRO A 488 -10.85 27.19 -4.68
C PRO A 488 -11.97 26.76 -5.63
N GLN A 489 -13.22 26.83 -5.15
CA GLN A 489 -14.42 26.57 -5.97
C GLN A 489 -14.47 27.50 -7.19
N LEU A 490 -14.23 28.79 -6.98
CA LEU A 490 -14.12 29.78 -8.04
C LEU A 490 -12.68 30.28 -8.08
N LEU A 491 -11.92 29.86 -9.08
CA LEU A 491 -10.56 30.30 -9.32
C LEU A 491 -10.58 31.53 -10.23
N LYS A 492 -10.26 32.69 -9.67
CA LYS A 492 -10.14 33.96 -10.39
C LYS A 492 -8.69 34.25 -10.71
N LEU A 493 -8.37 34.49 -11.98
CA LEU A 493 -7.01 34.71 -12.45
C LEU A 493 -6.92 35.82 -13.49
N LYS A 494 -5.73 36.38 -13.60
CA LYS A 494 -5.31 37.38 -14.57
C LYS A 494 -3.91 37.04 -15.07
N ILE A 495 -3.57 37.40 -16.30
CA ILE A 495 -2.17 37.28 -16.78
C ILE A 495 -1.31 38.22 -15.92
N GLY A 496 -0.25 37.66 -15.30
CA GLY A 496 0.60 38.32 -14.31
C GLY A 496 0.28 37.96 -12.86
N ALA A 497 -0.82 37.24 -12.58
CA ALA A 497 -1.18 36.87 -11.22
C ALA A 497 -0.17 35.90 -10.59
N GLN A 498 0.18 36.14 -9.32
CA GLN A 498 1.01 35.23 -8.53
C GLN A 498 0.16 34.08 -8.01
N VAL A 499 0.55 32.87 -8.38
CA VAL A 499 -0.15 31.63 -8.04
C VAL A 499 0.78 30.65 -7.37
N MET A 500 0.19 29.74 -6.59
CA MET A 500 0.87 28.61 -5.98
C MET A 500 0.30 27.31 -6.51
N LEU A 501 1.18 26.37 -6.83
CA LEU A 501 0.81 25.01 -7.18
C LEU A 501 0.34 24.23 -5.95
N LEU A 502 -0.77 23.50 -6.08
CA LEU A 502 -1.46 22.80 -4.99
C LEU A 502 -1.26 21.28 -4.98
N LYS A 503 -0.68 20.73 -6.06
CA LYS A 503 -0.48 19.29 -6.25
C LYS A 503 0.89 19.08 -6.88
N ASN A 504 1.58 18.02 -6.49
CA ASN A 504 2.84 17.67 -7.15
C ASN A 504 2.55 17.23 -8.59
N THR A 505 3.30 17.74 -9.56
CA THR A 505 3.16 17.41 -10.99
C THR A 505 4.55 17.34 -11.63
N GLY A 506 5.02 16.13 -11.97
CA GLY A 506 6.41 15.93 -12.39
C GLY A 506 7.38 16.50 -11.35
N ARG A 507 8.36 17.29 -11.81
CA ARG A 507 9.37 17.94 -10.94
C ARG A 507 8.82 19.07 -10.06
N ASN A 508 7.56 19.49 -10.28
CA ASN A 508 6.95 20.57 -9.52
C ASN A 508 6.28 20.04 -8.25
N TYR A 509 6.45 20.77 -7.16
CA TYR A 509 5.97 20.40 -5.84
C TYR A 509 4.85 21.34 -5.37
N ASN A 510 3.95 20.82 -4.54
CA ASN A 510 2.93 21.59 -3.83
C ASN A 510 3.61 22.68 -2.98
N GLY A 511 3.25 23.94 -3.22
CA GLY A 511 3.91 25.09 -2.62
C GLY A 511 4.70 25.96 -3.61
N LYS A 512 5.04 25.45 -4.80
CA LYS A 512 5.84 26.20 -5.78
C LYS A 512 5.09 27.46 -6.24
N ILE A 513 5.78 28.61 -6.18
CA ILE A 513 5.25 29.94 -6.53
C ILE A 513 5.66 30.30 -7.95
N GLY A 514 4.73 30.91 -8.69
CA GLY A 514 4.99 31.41 -10.04
C GLY A 514 4.00 32.48 -10.48
N LYS A 515 4.21 33.02 -11.68
CA LYS A 515 3.31 33.99 -12.32
C LYS A 515 2.61 33.37 -13.52
N VAL A 516 1.32 33.66 -13.66
CA VAL A 516 0.55 33.27 -14.85
C VAL A 516 1.04 34.07 -16.06
N VAL A 517 1.45 33.39 -17.13
CA VAL A 517 1.88 34.05 -18.38
C VAL A 517 0.83 33.92 -19.49
N LYS A 518 0.03 32.86 -19.46
CA LYS A 518 -1.03 32.63 -20.43
C LYS A 518 -2.16 31.84 -19.78
N ILE A 519 -3.38 32.16 -20.19
CA ILE A 519 -4.60 31.48 -19.77
C ILE A 519 -5.28 30.95 -21.04
N ALA A 520 -5.55 29.66 -21.07
CA ALA A 520 -6.38 28.99 -22.08
C ALA A 520 -7.51 28.22 -21.37
N ASP A 521 -8.42 27.62 -22.14
CA ASP A 521 -9.57 26.91 -21.59
C ASP A 521 -9.17 25.59 -20.90
N ASP A 522 -8.17 24.90 -21.45
CA ASP A 522 -7.71 23.57 -21.04
C ASP A 522 -6.41 23.58 -20.23
N PHE A 523 -5.63 24.67 -20.28
CA PHE A 523 -4.41 24.83 -19.52
C PHE A 523 -4.11 26.28 -19.12
N ILE A 524 -3.27 26.43 -18.10
CA ILE A 524 -2.71 27.71 -17.66
C ILE A 524 -1.19 27.60 -17.70
N GLU A 525 -0.51 28.49 -18.44
CA GLU A 525 0.95 28.54 -18.40
C GLU A 525 1.42 29.39 -17.24
N VAL A 526 2.26 28.81 -16.40
CA VAL A 526 2.85 29.46 -15.22
C VAL A 526 4.36 29.39 -15.34
N ILE A 527 5.04 30.52 -15.20
CA ILE A 527 6.49 30.55 -15.01
C ILE A 527 6.76 30.54 -13.51
N PHE A 528 7.33 29.44 -13.01
CA PHE A 528 7.70 29.31 -11.59
C PHE A 528 9.09 29.88 -11.35
N ASP A 529 9.37 30.30 -10.12
CA ASP A 529 10.61 30.99 -9.75
C ASP A 529 11.90 30.24 -10.09
N ASP A 530 11.86 28.91 -10.07
CA ASP A 530 13.02 28.04 -10.31
C ASP A 530 13.14 27.56 -11.77
N ASP A 531 12.21 27.98 -12.65
CA ASP A 531 12.13 27.50 -14.02
C ASP A 531 12.50 28.60 -15.02
N ASN A 532 13.28 28.24 -16.04
CA ASN A 532 13.66 29.15 -17.13
C ASN A 532 12.57 29.30 -18.21
N ALA A 533 11.51 28.50 -18.14
CA ALA A 533 10.45 28.46 -19.13
C ALA A 533 9.08 28.24 -18.47
N PRO A 534 8.00 28.80 -19.04
CA PRO A 534 6.64 28.52 -18.58
C PRO A 534 6.27 27.05 -18.68
N ILE A 535 5.50 26.56 -17.72
CA ILE A 535 4.98 25.20 -17.66
C ILE A 535 3.46 25.25 -17.81
N LYS A 536 2.91 24.36 -18.66
CA LYS A 536 1.48 24.16 -18.80
C LYS A 536 0.92 23.39 -17.60
N VAL A 537 -0.02 24.00 -16.90
CA VAL A 537 -0.75 23.43 -15.78
C VAL A 537 -2.17 23.12 -16.25
N GLY A 538 -2.49 21.83 -16.39
CA GLY A 538 -3.83 21.35 -16.74
C GLY A 538 -4.74 21.16 -15.54
N LEU A 539 -5.99 20.82 -15.81
CA LEU A 539 -6.95 20.38 -14.79
C LEU A 539 -6.46 19.13 -14.07
N VAL A 540 -6.72 19.02 -12.77
CA VAL A 540 -6.46 17.81 -12.00
C VAL A 540 -7.71 17.37 -11.25
N VAL A 541 -7.79 16.06 -11.01
CA VAL A 541 -8.81 15.45 -10.18
C VAL A 541 -8.26 15.23 -8.77
N TRP A 542 -9.02 15.64 -7.77
CA TRP A 542 -8.89 15.19 -6.38
C TRP A 542 -10.02 14.23 -6.06
N GLU A 543 -9.68 13.16 -5.34
CA GLU A 543 -10.62 12.08 -5.04
C GLU A 543 -10.93 12.11 -3.55
N ASN A 544 -12.22 12.13 -3.22
CA ASN A 544 -12.68 11.78 -1.88
C ASN A 544 -12.86 10.27 -1.84
N ILE A 545 -12.03 9.60 -1.04
CA ILE A 545 -12.07 8.14 -0.93
C ILE A 545 -12.85 7.70 0.31
N LYS A 546 -13.39 6.49 0.25
CA LYS A 546 -13.93 5.76 1.39
C LYS A 546 -13.37 4.36 1.41
N TYR A 547 -12.84 3.98 2.57
CA TYR A 547 -12.38 2.61 2.79
C TYR A 547 -13.57 1.65 2.79
N THR A 548 -13.44 0.56 2.06
CA THR A 548 -14.40 -0.56 2.08
C THR A 548 -13.67 -1.88 2.24
N TYR A 549 -14.28 -2.82 2.94
CA TYR A 549 -13.74 -4.19 2.97
C TYR A 549 -14.26 -4.99 1.77
N ASN A 550 -13.34 -5.47 0.94
CA ASN A 550 -13.63 -6.37 -0.16
C ASN A 550 -13.52 -7.82 0.33
N LYS A 551 -14.67 -8.46 0.52
CA LYS A 551 -14.75 -9.84 1.03
C LYS A 551 -14.12 -10.86 0.08
N GLU A 552 -14.10 -10.60 -1.22
CA GLU A 552 -13.59 -11.54 -2.22
C GLU A 552 -12.07 -11.52 -2.30
N LYS A 553 -11.48 -10.32 -2.29
CA LYS A 553 -10.03 -10.15 -2.32
C LYS A 553 -9.40 -10.28 -0.91
N HIS A 554 -10.23 -10.23 0.12
CA HIS A 554 -9.83 -10.10 1.53
C HIS A 554 -9.05 -8.82 1.84
N LEU A 555 -9.23 -7.75 1.06
CA LEU A 555 -8.48 -6.50 1.15
C LEU A 555 -9.35 -5.35 1.64
N ILE A 556 -8.71 -4.31 2.18
CA ILE A 556 -9.33 -2.99 2.31
C ILE A 556 -9.05 -2.23 1.01
N ASP A 557 -10.11 -1.87 0.30
CA ASP A 557 -10.07 -1.10 -0.95
C ASP A 557 -10.39 0.38 -0.67
N GLU A 558 -9.76 1.25 -1.44
CA GLU A 558 -10.00 2.69 -1.46
C GLU A 558 -10.98 3.00 -2.60
N ASN A 559 -12.25 3.24 -2.27
CA ASN A 559 -13.27 3.55 -3.27
C ASN A 559 -13.49 5.05 -3.36
N VAL A 560 -13.42 5.60 -4.57
CA VAL A 560 -13.75 7.00 -4.83
C VAL A 560 -15.26 7.20 -4.66
N VAL A 561 -15.66 8.04 -3.71
CA VAL A 561 -17.08 8.40 -3.46
C VAL A 561 -17.46 9.75 -4.02
N GLY A 562 -16.46 10.55 -4.41
CA GLY A 562 -16.65 11.81 -5.11
C GLY A 562 -15.34 12.32 -5.66
N THR A 563 -15.43 13.17 -6.67
CA THR A 563 -14.30 13.81 -7.33
C THR A 563 -14.47 15.32 -7.32
N TYR A 564 -13.34 16.02 -7.34
CA TYR A 564 -13.29 17.45 -7.53
C TYR A 564 -12.26 17.77 -8.62
N VAL A 565 -12.69 18.46 -9.67
CA VAL A 565 -11.87 18.80 -10.84
C VAL A 565 -11.67 20.31 -10.87
N GLN A 566 -10.41 20.74 -10.85
CA GLN A 566 -10.03 22.15 -10.94
C GLN A 566 -8.54 22.25 -11.32
N PHE A 567 -8.10 23.42 -11.78
CA PHE A 567 -6.66 23.70 -11.89
C PHE A 567 -6.01 23.64 -10.49
N PRO A 568 -4.83 23.01 -10.33
CA PRO A 568 -4.10 22.93 -9.06
C PRO A 568 -3.43 24.26 -8.69
N LEU A 569 -4.15 25.37 -8.80
CA LEU A 569 -3.63 26.71 -8.56
C LEU A 569 -4.53 27.47 -7.58
N LYS A 570 -3.92 28.36 -6.81
CA LYS A 570 -4.60 29.44 -6.09
C LYS A 570 -3.73 30.69 -6.03
N LEU A 571 -4.35 31.85 -5.81
CA LEU A 571 -3.63 33.10 -5.56
C LEU A 571 -2.70 32.96 -4.35
N ALA A 572 -1.50 33.54 -4.46
CA ALA A 572 -0.41 33.23 -3.55
C ALA A 572 0.46 34.42 -3.13
N TRP A 573 -0.08 35.63 -3.11
CA TRP A 573 0.60 36.76 -2.45
C TRP A 573 0.58 36.61 -0.93
N ALA A 574 -0.48 36.01 -0.38
CA ALA A 574 -0.60 35.76 1.05
C ALA A 574 -1.27 34.42 1.38
N ILE A 575 -0.86 33.80 2.49
CA ILE A 575 -1.45 32.58 3.06
C ILE A 575 -1.35 32.60 4.60
N THR A 576 -2.20 31.82 5.28
CA THR A 576 -2.12 31.71 6.74
C THR A 576 -0.95 30.82 7.12
N VAL A 577 -0.33 31.08 8.27
CA VAL A 577 0.67 30.16 8.85
C VAL A 577 0.10 28.74 8.97
N HIS A 578 -1.17 28.59 9.40
CA HIS A 578 -1.86 27.30 9.47
C HIS A 578 -1.90 26.56 8.12
N LYS A 579 -2.31 27.24 7.05
CA LYS A 579 -2.39 26.64 5.70
C LYS A 579 -1.02 26.49 5.03
N SER A 580 0.04 27.05 5.61
CA SER A 580 1.42 26.88 5.15
C SER A 580 2.10 25.63 5.71
N GLN A 581 1.51 24.99 6.74
CA GLN A 581 2.06 23.77 7.32
C GLN A 581 2.22 22.68 6.25
N GLY A 582 3.31 21.92 6.33
CA GLY A 582 3.73 20.97 5.29
C GLY A 582 4.36 21.59 4.03
N LEU A 583 4.07 22.86 3.69
CA LEU A 583 4.57 23.51 2.47
C LEU A 583 6.02 24.01 2.58
N THR A 584 6.63 24.28 1.42
CA THR A 584 7.99 24.79 1.26
C THR A 584 7.96 25.98 0.30
N PHE A 585 8.69 27.05 0.66
CA PHE A 585 8.77 28.30 -0.12
C PHE A 585 10.20 28.78 -0.26
N ASN A 586 10.52 29.38 -1.41
CA ASN A 586 11.85 29.97 -1.63
C ASN A 586 11.96 31.38 -1.07
N LYS A 587 10.89 32.18 -1.14
CA LYS A 587 10.85 33.58 -0.74
C LYS A 587 9.67 33.85 0.18
N VAL A 588 9.94 34.18 1.44
CA VAL A 588 8.92 34.29 2.48
C VAL A 588 8.99 35.65 3.16
N ILE A 589 7.84 36.27 3.37
CA ILE A 589 7.67 37.37 4.31
C ILE A 589 6.86 36.82 5.49
N ALA A 590 7.44 36.75 6.67
CA ALA A 590 6.75 36.31 7.88
C ALA A 590 6.23 37.51 8.67
N ASP A 591 4.91 37.63 8.76
CA ASP A 591 4.20 38.53 9.66
C ASP A 591 3.71 37.75 10.88
N VAL A 592 4.63 37.56 11.82
CA VAL A 592 4.41 36.84 13.06
C VAL A 592 4.30 37.76 14.27
N SER A 593 4.24 39.08 14.05
CA SER A 593 4.06 40.11 15.08
C SER A 593 2.80 39.90 15.95
N LYS A 594 1.81 39.15 15.44
CA LYS A 594 0.56 38.79 16.15
C LYS A 594 0.46 37.28 16.40
N ALA A 595 1.58 36.58 16.50
CA ALA A 595 1.58 35.15 16.81
C ALA A 595 1.01 34.92 18.22
N PHE A 596 -0.13 34.24 18.27
CA PHE A 596 -0.84 33.98 19.53
C PHE A 596 -0.64 32.54 20.01
N SER A 597 -0.40 31.60 19.09
CA SER A 597 -0.31 30.17 19.36
C SER A 597 1.13 29.66 19.49
N VAL A 598 1.33 28.60 20.27
CA VAL A 598 2.58 27.84 20.36
C VAL A 598 2.99 27.31 18.98
N GLY A 599 4.29 27.33 18.68
CA GLY A 599 4.84 26.80 17.43
C GLY A 599 4.54 27.62 16.17
N GLN A 600 3.68 28.64 16.24
CA GLN A 600 3.27 29.45 15.08
C GLN A 600 4.45 30.18 14.44
N VAL A 601 5.35 30.77 15.24
CA VAL A 601 6.58 31.39 14.73
C VAL A 601 7.48 30.35 14.08
N TYR A 602 7.70 29.21 14.75
CA TYR A 602 8.53 28.12 14.21
C TYR A 602 7.99 27.62 12.86
N VAL A 603 6.68 27.43 12.72
CA VAL A 603 6.07 27.02 11.45
C VAL A 603 6.34 28.04 10.37
N ALA A 604 6.10 29.33 10.63
CA ALA A 604 6.28 30.40 9.65
C ALA A 604 7.74 30.50 9.16
N LEU A 605 8.72 30.53 10.07
CA LEU A 605 10.14 30.63 9.72
C LEU A 605 10.61 29.38 8.96
N SER A 606 10.20 28.19 9.40
CA SER A 606 10.64 26.91 8.84
C SER A 606 10.07 26.58 7.45
N ARG A 607 9.19 27.43 6.89
CA ARG A 607 8.70 27.27 5.50
C ARG A 607 9.71 27.72 4.47
N CYS A 608 10.59 28.67 4.81
CA CYS A 608 11.57 29.22 3.89
C CYS A 608 12.74 28.24 3.70
N THR A 609 13.28 28.16 2.48
CA THR A 609 14.43 27.29 2.15
C THR A 609 15.78 27.92 2.52
N SER A 610 15.87 29.25 2.60
CA SER A 610 17.09 29.99 2.98
C SER A 610 16.80 31.15 3.94
N LEU A 611 17.82 31.54 4.71
CA LEU A 611 17.73 32.68 5.62
C LEU A 611 17.71 34.01 4.86
N SER A 612 18.42 34.12 3.74
CA SER A 612 18.51 35.34 2.92
C SER A 612 17.18 35.76 2.31
N ASN A 613 16.33 34.79 1.96
CA ASN A 613 15.02 35.00 1.35
C ASN A 613 13.87 35.03 2.37
N LEU A 614 14.18 34.86 3.66
CA LEU A 614 13.23 35.04 4.74
C LEU A 614 13.24 36.51 5.18
N LYS A 615 12.11 37.19 5.08
CA LYS A 615 11.91 38.58 5.52
C LYS A 615 10.92 38.65 6.68
N LEU A 616 11.11 39.60 7.59
CA LEU A 616 10.26 39.76 8.77
C LEU A 616 9.52 41.10 8.77
N ILE A 617 8.22 41.07 9.07
CA ILE A 617 7.46 42.28 9.42
C ILE A 617 7.56 42.49 10.92
N GLY A 618 8.30 43.53 11.33
CA GLY A 618 8.62 43.77 12.73
C GLY A 618 9.85 42.98 13.20
N ALA A 619 10.37 43.35 14.37
CA ALA A 619 11.48 42.63 14.98
C ALA A 619 10.91 41.52 15.88
N LEU A 620 11.39 40.29 15.70
CA LEU A 620 11.11 39.17 16.59
C LEU A 620 11.73 39.42 17.96
N GLN A 621 10.91 39.30 19.00
CA GLN A 621 11.32 39.31 20.39
C GLN A 621 11.28 37.90 20.97
N LYS A 622 11.90 37.73 22.14
CA LYS A 622 11.93 36.44 22.85
C LYS A 622 10.52 35.96 23.22
N GLU A 623 9.65 36.90 23.59
CA GLU A 623 8.26 36.65 24.03
C GLU A 623 7.36 36.15 22.88
N ASP A 624 7.75 36.40 21.63
CA ASP A 624 7.03 35.90 20.45
C ASP A 624 7.21 34.38 20.27
N ILE A 625 8.32 33.83 20.77
CA ILE A 625 8.63 32.40 20.68
C ILE A 625 7.96 31.63 21.82
N LYS A 626 6.68 31.27 21.61
CA LYS A 626 5.87 30.52 22.56
C LYS A 626 6.08 29.01 22.42
N ILE A 627 6.36 28.36 23.55
CA ILE A 627 6.60 26.91 23.63
C ILE A 627 5.93 26.33 24.87
N ASP A 628 5.39 25.13 24.71
CA ASP A 628 4.84 24.34 25.80
C ASP A 628 5.89 23.36 26.35
N GLN A 629 6.19 23.47 27.64
CA GLN A 629 7.19 22.64 28.30
C GLN A 629 6.81 21.15 28.31
N ARG A 630 5.52 20.82 28.27
CA ARG A 630 5.05 19.42 28.20
C ARG A 630 5.54 18.75 26.91
N VAL A 631 5.51 19.49 25.80
CA VAL A 631 6.02 19.02 24.50
C VAL A 631 7.53 18.80 24.55
N VAL A 632 8.27 19.70 25.19
CA VAL A 632 9.73 19.57 25.39
C VAL A 632 10.05 18.31 26.20
N ILE A 633 9.36 18.11 27.33
CA ILE A 633 9.56 16.95 28.20
C ILE A 633 9.24 15.65 27.46
N PHE A 634 8.10 15.58 26.76
CA PHE A 634 7.72 14.40 26.00
C PHE A 634 8.73 14.07 24.88
N SER A 635 9.18 15.09 24.15
CA SER A 635 10.06 14.92 22.99
C SER A 635 11.50 14.53 23.35
N LYS A 636 11.98 14.84 24.57
CA LYS A 636 13.31 14.41 25.05
C LYS A 636 13.44 12.90 25.21
N ASN A 637 12.32 12.20 25.39
CA ASN A 637 12.30 10.77 25.65
C ASN A 637 12.17 10.00 24.32
N GLN A 638 13.27 9.83 23.57
CA GLN A 638 13.30 8.95 22.40
C GLN A 638 13.53 7.49 22.80
N THR A 639 13.11 6.53 21.96
CA THR A 639 13.47 5.13 22.19
C THR A 639 14.95 4.93 21.83
N PRO A 640 15.80 4.44 22.74
CA PRO A 640 17.22 4.22 22.46
C PRO A 640 17.46 3.27 21.27
N ASP A 641 18.49 3.55 20.47
CA ASP A 641 18.84 2.74 19.29
C ASP A 641 19.09 1.26 19.60
N VAL A 642 19.61 0.96 20.80
CA VAL A 642 19.83 -0.41 21.26
C VAL A 642 18.50 -1.18 21.35
N ILE A 643 17.45 -0.53 21.87
CA ILE A 643 16.11 -1.11 21.99
C ILE A 643 15.47 -1.25 20.59
N ILE A 644 15.64 -0.25 19.72
CA ILE A 644 15.18 -0.29 18.32
C ILE A 644 15.79 -1.49 17.59
N LYS A 645 17.10 -1.72 17.71
CA LYS A 645 17.77 -2.89 17.15
C LYS A 645 17.23 -4.21 17.71
N GLY A 646 16.90 -4.24 19.00
CA GLY A 646 16.21 -5.37 19.64
C GLY A 646 14.88 -5.68 18.94
N TYR A 647 14.01 -4.69 18.78
CA TYR A 647 12.71 -4.87 18.11
C TYR A 647 12.83 -5.27 16.64
N LEU A 648 13.84 -4.75 15.92
CA LEU A 648 14.12 -5.15 14.54
C LEU A 648 14.53 -6.63 14.46
N ASN A 649 15.35 -7.10 15.40
CA ASN A 649 15.74 -8.50 15.44
C ASN A 649 14.53 -9.39 15.78
N GLU A 650 13.77 -9.05 16.82
CA GLU A 650 12.52 -9.75 17.19
C GLU A 650 11.55 -9.84 16.00
N GLY A 651 11.31 -8.72 15.30
CA GLY A 651 10.39 -8.70 14.16
C GLY A 651 10.84 -9.56 12.97
N LYS A 652 12.15 -9.56 12.67
CA LYS A 652 12.71 -10.48 11.66
C LYS A 652 12.47 -11.93 12.03
N ILE A 653 12.63 -12.26 13.30
CA ILE A 653 12.40 -13.62 13.81
C ILE A 653 10.92 -14.01 13.68
N ASP A 654 10.00 -13.15 14.10
CA ASP A 654 8.56 -13.38 13.98
C ASP A 654 8.14 -13.58 12.52
N THR A 655 8.72 -12.79 11.61
CA THR A 655 8.49 -12.91 10.17
C THR A 655 8.98 -14.27 9.65
N LEU A 656 10.22 -14.65 9.98
CA LEU A 656 10.77 -15.96 9.60
C LEU A 656 9.93 -17.11 10.16
N TYR A 657 9.43 -16.98 11.39
CA TYR A 657 8.55 -17.95 12.03
C TYR A 657 7.19 -18.07 11.34
N GLY A 658 6.59 -16.94 10.96
CA GLY A 658 5.34 -16.91 10.19
C GLY A 658 5.47 -17.63 8.85
N ILE A 659 6.58 -17.37 8.13
CA ILE A 659 6.86 -18.04 6.85
C ILE A 659 7.11 -19.54 7.07
N PHE A 660 7.89 -19.91 8.09
CA PHE A 660 8.14 -21.31 8.45
C PHE A 660 6.83 -22.06 8.72
N LYS A 661 5.93 -21.48 9.53
CA LYS A 661 4.60 -22.04 9.80
C LYS A 661 3.76 -22.22 8.54
N ALA A 662 3.73 -21.23 7.65
CA ALA A 662 2.97 -21.34 6.41
C ALA A 662 3.47 -22.50 5.54
N LEU A 663 4.78 -22.67 5.45
CA LEU A 663 5.40 -23.72 4.64
C LEU A 663 5.28 -25.13 5.26
N LEU A 664 5.15 -25.24 6.59
CA LEU A 664 4.84 -26.50 7.26
C LEU A 664 3.52 -27.12 6.78
N PHE A 665 2.57 -26.31 6.30
CA PHE A 665 1.29 -26.78 5.78
C PHE A 665 1.31 -27.07 4.26
N ASP A 666 2.30 -26.54 3.52
CA ASP A 666 2.32 -26.54 2.04
C ASP A 666 3.27 -27.61 1.45
N THR A 667 3.90 -28.46 2.29
CA THR A 667 4.82 -29.56 1.88
C THR A 667 6.04 -29.15 1.03
N LYS A 668 6.40 -27.86 0.98
CA LYS A 668 7.57 -27.34 0.24
C LYS A 668 8.85 -27.40 1.06
N VAL A 669 9.37 -28.60 1.22
CA VAL A 669 10.53 -28.92 2.06
C VAL A 669 11.75 -28.05 1.73
N ASP A 670 12.06 -27.82 0.44
CA ASP A 670 13.22 -27.02 0.02
C ASP A 670 13.14 -25.54 0.45
N GLU A 671 11.94 -24.96 0.47
CA GLU A 671 11.73 -23.57 0.91
C GLU A 671 11.85 -23.45 2.42
N VAL A 672 11.35 -24.45 3.17
CA VAL A 672 11.54 -24.56 4.62
C VAL A 672 13.03 -24.55 4.98
N PHE A 673 13.85 -25.32 4.25
CA PHE A 673 15.29 -25.38 4.51
C PHE A 673 16.05 -24.09 4.15
N LYS A 674 15.65 -23.37 3.09
CA LYS A 674 16.23 -22.04 2.79
C LYS A 674 15.96 -21.04 3.91
N ILE A 675 14.79 -21.12 4.55
CA ILE A 675 14.43 -20.28 5.69
C ILE A 675 15.18 -20.70 6.95
N LEU A 676 15.34 -22.00 7.20
CA LEU A 676 16.20 -22.51 8.28
C LEU A 676 17.65 -22.00 8.12
N GLN A 677 18.22 -22.09 6.92
CA GLN A 677 19.57 -21.59 6.63
C GLN A 677 19.66 -20.07 6.85
N SER A 678 18.66 -19.31 6.39
CA SER A 678 18.59 -17.85 6.59
C SER A 678 18.43 -17.47 8.06
N ALA A 679 17.66 -18.24 8.84
CA ALA A 679 17.47 -18.04 10.27
C ALA A 679 18.74 -18.36 11.08
N VAL A 680 19.45 -19.44 10.74
CA VAL A 680 20.75 -19.82 11.34
C VAL A 680 21.80 -18.74 11.07
N HIS A 681 21.85 -18.21 9.84
CA HIS A 681 22.77 -17.13 9.47
C HIS A 681 22.45 -15.79 10.17
N SER A 682 21.19 -15.57 10.55
CA SER A 682 20.72 -14.29 11.12
C SER A 682 20.85 -14.19 12.66
N LYS A 683 21.42 -15.21 13.34
CA LYS A 683 21.64 -15.36 14.80
C LYS A 683 20.90 -14.42 15.76
N ASN A 684 19.89 -14.99 16.46
CA ASN A 684 19.91 -15.11 17.94
C ASN A 684 18.79 -15.98 18.56
N ASP A 685 17.81 -16.52 17.81
CA ASP A 685 16.64 -17.19 18.41
C ASP A 685 16.17 -18.52 17.77
N ILE A 686 17.04 -19.20 17.01
CA ILE A 686 16.77 -20.57 16.54
C ILE A 686 16.61 -21.59 17.70
N PHE A 687 16.90 -21.17 18.94
CA PHE A 687 16.75 -21.97 20.15
C PHE A 687 15.45 -21.67 20.91
N SER A 688 14.57 -20.81 20.39
CA SER A 688 13.27 -20.58 21.03
C SER A 688 12.50 -21.91 21.13
N ALA A 689 11.93 -22.19 22.30
CA ALA A 689 11.22 -23.44 22.56
C ALA A 689 10.15 -23.73 21.50
N VAL A 690 9.46 -22.67 21.06
CA VAL A 690 8.41 -22.71 20.04
C VAL A 690 8.94 -23.12 18.66
N PHE A 691 10.10 -22.61 18.23
CA PHE A 691 10.72 -23.01 16.97
C PHE A 691 11.22 -24.45 17.03
N MET A 692 11.86 -24.84 18.14
CA MET A 692 12.34 -26.20 18.37
C MET A 692 11.19 -27.20 18.42
N ASP A 693 10.07 -26.86 19.05
CA ASP A 693 8.85 -27.69 19.08
C ASP A 693 8.25 -27.85 17.68
N SER A 694 8.17 -26.77 16.91
CA SER A 694 7.63 -26.81 15.54
C SER A 694 8.53 -27.60 14.58
N LEU A 695 9.85 -27.47 14.72
CA LEU A 695 10.84 -28.26 13.98
C LEU A 695 10.77 -29.74 14.37
N GLN A 696 10.59 -30.04 15.67
CA GLN A 696 10.43 -31.39 16.16
C GLN A 696 9.13 -32.03 15.66
N GLU A 697 8.03 -31.28 15.61
CA GLU A 697 6.76 -31.72 15.05
C GLU A 697 6.87 -32.03 13.55
N TYR A 698 7.58 -31.19 12.80
CA TYR A 698 7.87 -31.42 11.38
C TYR A 698 8.66 -32.70 11.15
N ILE A 699 9.76 -32.89 11.90
CA ILE A 699 10.60 -34.10 11.83
C ILE A 699 9.75 -35.32 12.20
N HIS A 700 8.92 -35.23 13.23
CA HIS A 700 8.06 -36.34 13.66
C HIS A 700 7.03 -36.71 12.58
N LYS A 701 6.35 -35.73 11.98
CA LYS A 701 5.39 -35.94 10.88
C LYS A 701 6.05 -36.60 9.67
N HIS A 702 7.23 -36.12 9.26
CA HIS A 702 7.97 -36.71 8.14
C HIS A 702 8.49 -38.12 8.43
N THR A 703 8.98 -38.36 9.65
CA THR A 703 9.43 -39.70 10.08
C THR A 703 8.26 -40.69 10.09
N TYR A 704 7.10 -40.26 10.60
CA TYR A 704 5.88 -41.07 10.61
C TYR A 704 5.36 -41.38 9.19
N TYR A 705 5.36 -40.39 8.29
CA TYR A 705 5.00 -40.59 6.89
C TYR A 705 5.93 -41.60 6.21
N GLN A 706 7.25 -41.47 6.37
CA GLN A 706 8.23 -42.43 5.83
C GLN A 706 8.03 -43.84 6.39
N GLN A 707 7.79 -43.98 7.69
CA GLN A 707 7.53 -45.28 8.31
C GLN A 707 6.24 -45.91 7.75
N SER A 708 5.22 -45.10 7.48
CA SER A 708 3.97 -45.54 6.88
C SER A 708 4.18 -46.01 5.44
N VAL A 709 4.99 -45.30 4.65
CA VAL A 709 5.38 -45.72 3.29
C VAL A 709 6.18 -47.02 3.33
N ILE A 710 7.16 -47.15 4.23
CA ILE A 710 7.93 -48.40 4.43
C ILE A 710 6.99 -49.57 4.77
N ASN A 711 6.02 -49.37 5.66
CA ASN A 711 5.07 -50.41 6.04
C ASN A 711 4.14 -50.78 4.88
N LEU A 712 3.72 -49.81 4.07
CA LEU A 712 2.90 -50.03 2.88
C LEU A 712 3.65 -50.81 1.80
N ILE A 713 4.93 -50.50 1.60
CA ILE A 713 5.84 -51.22 0.69
C ILE A 713 6.06 -52.66 1.18
N LYS A 714 6.32 -52.86 2.48
CA LYS A 714 6.46 -54.21 3.08
C LYS A 714 5.20 -55.05 2.94
N GLY A 715 4.03 -54.47 3.23
CA GLY A 715 2.74 -55.16 3.05
C GLY A 715 2.44 -55.50 1.58
N SER A 716 2.88 -54.64 0.65
CA SER A 716 2.74 -54.90 -0.80
C SER A 716 3.69 -56.01 -1.28
N SER A 717 4.91 -56.10 -0.73
CA SER A 717 5.86 -57.20 -0.96
C SER A 717 5.34 -58.54 -0.42
N GLU A 718 4.67 -58.53 0.75
CA GLU A 718 4.02 -59.72 1.31
C GLU A 718 2.81 -60.19 0.48
N LEU A 719 2.00 -59.27 -0.05
CA LEU A 719 0.89 -59.59 -0.96
C LEU A 719 1.37 -60.18 -2.30
N ALA A 720 2.51 -59.72 -2.82
CA ALA A 720 3.15 -60.30 -4.01
C ALA A 720 3.60 -61.76 -3.81
N ASN A 721 3.86 -62.20 -2.57
CA ASN A 721 4.18 -63.59 -2.25
C ASN A 721 2.94 -64.53 -2.26
N GLY A 722 1.72 -63.99 -2.31
CA GLY A 722 0.47 -64.76 -2.19
C GLY A 722 -0.28 -65.06 -3.51
N GLY A 723 0.21 -64.57 -4.65
CA GLY A 723 -0.49 -64.61 -5.94
C GLY A 723 0.02 -65.66 -6.93
N THR A 724 -0.75 -66.75 -7.06
CA THR A 724 -0.95 -67.71 -8.18
C THR A 724 0.12 -68.00 -9.24
N ASN A 725 0.34 -69.32 -9.43
CA ASN A 725 1.13 -70.04 -10.45
C ASN A 725 0.78 -69.71 -11.92
N ASN A 726 1.38 -68.67 -12.52
CA ASN A 726 1.48 -68.53 -13.98
C ASN A 726 2.83 -67.88 -14.37
N ASP A 727 3.57 -68.51 -15.29
CA ASP A 727 4.97 -68.17 -15.66
C ASP A 727 5.20 -66.78 -16.29
N LYS A 728 4.14 -66.00 -16.58
CA LYS A 728 4.24 -64.60 -17.05
C LYS A 728 4.09 -63.57 -15.93
N ASP A 729 3.45 -63.91 -14.81
CA ASP A 729 3.27 -63.01 -13.66
C ASP A 729 4.48 -63.04 -12.71
N THR A 730 5.24 -64.13 -12.70
CA THR A 730 6.45 -64.30 -11.88
C THR A 730 7.58 -63.33 -12.23
N ASN A 731 7.77 -62.97 -13.51
CA ASN A 731 8.80 -62.01 -13.93
C ASN A 731 8.45 -60.55 -13.56
N ASN A 732 7.17 -60.16 -13.67
CA ASN A 732 6.74 -58.82 -13.24
C ASN A 732 6.73 -58.69 -11.72
N SER A 733 6.36 -59.76 -11.00
CA SER A 733 6.42 -59.82 -9.54
C SER A 733 7.86 -59.75 -9.01
N SER A 734 8.84 -60.37 -9.67
CA SER A 734 10.25 -60.28 -9.26
C SER A 734 10.86 -58.91 -9.56
N LEU A 735 10.48 -58.28 -10.67
CA LEU A 735 10.94 -56.94 -11.03
C LEU A 735 10.41 -55.88 -10.04
N LEU A 736 9.12 -55.97 -9.71
CA LEU A 736 8.47 -55.13 -8.71
C LEU A 736 9.11 -55.33 -7.33
N LYS A 737 9.43 -56.57 -6.97
CA LYS A 737 10.10 -56.91 -5.71
C LYS A 737 11.49 -56.27 -5.61
N ASN A 738 12.33 -56.44 -6.64
CA ASN A 738 13.67 -55.81 -6.64
C ASN A 738 13.58 -54.29 -6.55
N TYR A 739 12.61 -53.68 -7.24
CA TYR A 739 12.38 -52.23 -7.17
C TYR A 739 11.93 -51.78 -5.77
N LEU A 740 11.03 -52.52 -5.13
CA LEU A 740 10.55 -52.25 -3.76
C LEU A 740 11.66 -52.46 -2.71
N GLU A 741 12.57 -53.42 -2.93
CA GLU A 741 13.75 -53.65 -2.08
C GLU A 741 14.80 -52.54 -2.23
N GLU A 742 15.11 -52.09 -3.45
CA GLU A 742 15.98 -50.91 -3.69
C GLU A 742 15.40 -49.63 -3.07
N LEU A 743 14.08 -49.45 -3.16
CA LEU A 743 13.34 -48.37 -2.50
C LEU A 743 13.49 -48.39 -0.97
N ILE A 744 13.39 -49.58 -0.36
CA ILE A 744 13.58 -49.75 1.08
C ILE A 744 15.03 -49.42 1.47
N GLU A 745 16.01 -49.89 0.70
CA GLU A 745 17.43 -49.59 0.92
C GLU A 745 17.75 -48.10 0.77
N ALA A 746 17.07 -47.37 -0.12
CA ALA A 746 17.22 -45.93 -0.27
C ALA A 746 16.62 -45.12 0.90
N ILE A 747 15.49 -45.59 1.48
CA ILE A 747 14.74 -44.86 2.52
C ILE A 747 15.31 -45.11 3.93
N LEU A 748 15.83 -46.30 4.21
CA LEU A 748 16.38 -46.70 5.53
C LEU A 748 17.48 -45.76 6.08
N PRO A 749 18.51 -45.37 5.30
CA PRO A 749 19.54 -44.45 5.76
C PRO A 749 19.02 -43.03 6.08
N LEU A 750 17.98 -42.59 5.37
CA LEU A 750 17.30 -41.30 5.56
C LEU A 750 16.53 -41.28 6.89
N SER A 751 15.83 -42.37 7.20
CA SER A 751 15.14 -42.61 8.47
C SER A 751 16.12 -42.57 9.66
N ALA A 752 17.26 -43.25 9.54
CA ALA A 752 18.29 -43.28 10.58
C ALA A 752 18.90 -41.88 10.83
N LYS A 753 19.14 -41.10 9.76
CA LYS A 753 19.66 -39.73 9.86
C LYS A 753 18.66 -38.74 10.44
N LEU A 754 17.38 -38.80 10.05
CA LEU A 754 16.32 -37.98 10.66
C LEU A 754 16.13 -38.29 12.15
N LYS A 755 16.25 -39.56 12.53
CA LYS A 755 16.23 -39.98 13.94
C LYS A 755 17.44 -39.45 14.71
N SER A 756 18.63 -39.50 14.13
CA SER A 756 19.85 -38.91 14.71
C SER A 756 19.73 -37.38 14.87
N ILE A 757 19.14 -36.68 13.90
CA ILE A 757 18.83 -35.24 13.99
C ILE A 757 17.82 -34.99 15.13
N SER A 758 16.76 -35.80 15.23
CA SER A 758 15.80 -35.70 16.33
C SER A 758 16.44 -35.93 17.69
N GLU A 759 17.39 -36.85 17.80
CA GLU A 759 18.12 -37.14 19.05
C GLU A 759 19.09 -36.02 19.41
N GLY A 760 19.83 -35.47 18.44
CA GLY A 760 20.66 -34.28 18.63
C GLY A 760 19.86 -33.05 19.08
N LEU A 761 18.67 -32.83 18.51
CA LEU A 761 17.75 -31.76 18.93
C LEU A 761 17.19 -31.96 20.35
N LYS A 762 16.97 -33.21 20.78
CA LYS A 762 16.56 -33.51 22.17
C LYS A 762 17.68 -33.23 23.17
N MET A 763 18.94 -33.47 22.80
CA MET A 763 20.09 -33.11 23.65
C MET A 763 20.21 -31.59 23.81
N LEU A 764 19.94 -30.82 22.74
CA LEU A 764 19.94 -29.36 22.78
C LEU A 764 18.85 -28.74 23.68
N LYS A 765 17.73 -29.44 23.93
CA LYS A 765 16.68 -28.98 24.87
C LYS A 765 17.12 -29.00 26.35
N ASN A 766 18.16 -29.77 26.68
CA ASN A 766 18.60 -29.99 28.06
C ASN A 766 19.79 -29.12 28.47
N GLU A 767 20.39 -28.34 27.57
CA GLU A 767 21.46 -27.40 27.88
C GLU A 767 21.00 -25.94 27.72
N ASP A 768 21.27 -25.10 28.73
CA ASP A 768 21.00 -23.64 28.67
C ASP A 768 22.05 -22.98 27.75
N LEU A 769 21.81 -23.07 26.44
CA LEU A 769 22.80 -22.80 25.38
C LEU A 769 23.00 -21.33 25.01
N ARG A 770 22.32 -20.40 25.70
CA ARG A 770 22.34 -18.97 25.36
C ARG A 770 23.74 -18.34 25.35
N PHE A 771 24.75 -18.99 25.96
CA PHE A 771 26.14 -18.53 25.99
C PHE A 771 27.22 -19.60 25.78
N SER A 772 26.92 -20.75 25.17
CA SER A 772 27.88 -21.85 25.09
C SER A 772 28.98 -21.66 24.01
N PRO A 773 30.28 -21.85 24.32
CA PRO A 773 31.37 -21.92 23.33
C PRO A 773 31.23 -23.10 22.35
N MET A 774 30.26 -24.00 22.55
CA MET A 774 29.89 -25.02 21.56
C MET A 774 29.09 -24.48 20.37
N LYS A 775 28.57 -23.24 20.41
CA LYS A 775 27.74 -22.64 19.33
C LYS A 775 28.34 -22.82 17.92
N PRO A 776 29.64 -22.55 17.66
CA PRO A 776 30.21 -22.72 16.31
C PRO A 776 30.31 -24.20 15.88
N LYS A 777 30.48 -25.13 16.84
CA LYS A 777 30.48 -26.57 16.56
C LYS A 777 29.06 -27.07 16.26
N ILE A 778 28.08 -26.56 16.98
CA ILE A 778 26.66 -26.90 16.80
C ILE A 778 26.15 -26.34 15.48
N ASP A 779 26.47 -25.08 15.14
CA ASP A 779 26.13 -24.46 13.85
C ASP A 779 26.69 -25.29 12.68
N ARG A 780 27.98 -25.68 12.75
CA ARG A 780 28.60 -26.58 11.75
C ARG A 780 27.92 -27.94 11.67
N HIS A 781 27.50 -28.49 12.81
CA HIS A 781 26.83 -29.78 12.84
C HIS A 781 25.43 -29.70 12.23
N LEU A 782 24.69 -28.62 12.49
CA LEU A 782 23.39 -28.34 11.87
C LEU A 782 23.53 -28.08 10.37
N GLU A 783 24.51 -27.29 9.93
CA GLU A 783 24.79 -27.05 8.50
C GLU A 783 25.14 -28.36 7.77
N PHE A 784 26.03 -29.17 8.36
CA PHE A 784 26.37 -30.48 7.83
C PHE A 784 25.15 -31.41 7.73
N CYS A 785 24.31 -31.45 8.76
CA CYS A 785 23.07 -32.23 8.74
C CYS A 785 22.07 -31.72 7.69
N ILE A 786 21.99 -30.40 7.46
CA ILE A 786 21.15 -29.78 6.42
C ILE A 786 21.65 -30.14 5.02
N GLU A 787 22.96 -30.08 4.78
CA GLU A 787 23.55 -30.48 3.49
C GLU A 787 23.30 -31.96 3.18
N VAL A 788 23.56 -32.83 4.15
CA VAL A 788 23.32 -34.27 4.02
C VAL A 788 21.84 -34.58 3.78
N TYR A 789 20.92 -33.87 4.43
CA TYR A 789 19.50 -34.04 4.17
C TYR A 789 19.09 -33.53 2.79
N ARG A 790 19.65 -32.40 2.32
CA ARG A 790 19.36 -31.82 1.00
C ARG A 790 19.79 -32.73 -0.14
N GLU A 791 21.00 -33.27 -0.07
CA GLU A 791 21.49 -34.25 -1.05
C GLU A 791 20.54 -35.47 -1.13
N LYS A 792 20.11 -35.97 0.02
CA LYS A 792 19.27 -37.18 0.11
C LYS A 792 17.78 -36.95 -0.15
N TYR A 793 17.26 -35.75 0.12
CA TYR A 793 15.89 -35.36 -0.23
C TYR A 793 15.70 -35.26 -1.75
N THR A 794 16.73 -34.79 -2.46
CA THR A 794 16.72 -34.73 -3.94
C THR A 794 16.63 -36.14 -4.54
N GLU A 795 17.29 -37.12 -3.94
CA GLU A 795 17.12 -38.54 -4.27
C GLU A 795 15.68 -39.02 -3.97
N PHE A 796 15.11 -38.67 -2.81
CA PHE A 796 13.75 -39.07 -2.41
C PHE A 796 12.62 -38.45 -3.25
N ALA A 797 12.74 -37.18 -3.67
CA ALA A 797 11.73 -36.50 -4.47
C ALA A 797 11.60 -37.10 -5.88
N ASN A 798 12.72 -37.57 -6.44
CA ASN A 798 12.73 -38.31 -7.70
C ASN A 798 12.03 -39.66 -7.55
N VAL A 799 12.28 -40.33 -6.41
CA VAL A 799 11.68 -41.62 -6.07
C VAL A 799 10.16 -41.52 -5.82
N ASP A 800 9.66 -40.52 -5.10
CA ASP A 800 8.21 -40.31 -4.88
C ASP A 800 7.45 -39.97 -6.18
N LYS A 801 8.10 -39.24 -7.10
CA LYS A 801 7.56 -38.95 -8.42
C LYS A 801 7.49 -40.20 -9.30
N GLU A 802 8.56 -41.00 -9.33
CA GLU A 802 8.57 -42.30 -10.01
C GLU A 802 7.54 -43.25 -9.41
N LEU A 803 7.38 -43.29 -8.08
CA LEU A 803 6.39 -44.13 -7.41
C LEU A 803 4.95 -43.74 -7.77
N LYS A 804 4.65 -42.44 -7.82
CA LYS A 804 3.33 -41.94 -8.26
C LYS A 804 3.06 -42.23 -9.72
N ASP A 805 4.06 -42.09 -10.59
CA ASP A 805 3.94 -42.44 -12.01
C ASP A 805 3.81 -43.96 -12.21
N LEU A 806 4.47 -44.79 -11.39
CA LEU A 806 4.35 -46.25 -11.42
C LEU A 806 2.99 -46.72 -10.89
N MET A 807 2.52 -46.16 -9.76
CA MET A 807 1.20 -46.44 -9.21
C MET A 807 0.09 -45.99 -10.15
N ALA A 808 0.25 -44.85 -10.82
CA ALA A 808 -0.67 -44.39 -11.87
C ALA A 808 -0.68 -45.33 -13.08
N LYS A 809 0.46 -45.93 -13.45
CA LYS A 809 0.57 -46.95 -14.50
C LYS A 809 0.05 -48.33 -14.08
N TRP A 810 -0.02 -48.63 -12.78
CA TRP A 810 -0.53 -49.90 -12.24
C TRP A 810 -2.04 -49.86 -11.96
N PHE A 811 -2.60 -48.65 -11.74
CA PHE A 811 -4.05 -48.41 -11.59
C PHE A 811 -4.80 -48.23 -12.93
N LEU A 812 -4.08 -47.97 -14.02
CA LEU A 812 -4.57 -48.01 -15.41
C LEU A 812 -4.41 -49.42 -15.97
#